data_AF-A0A8T0SFD3-F1
#
_entry.id   AF-A0A8T0SFD3-F1
#
_cell.length_a   1.000
_cell.length_b   1.000
_cell.length_c   1.000
_cell.angle_alpha   90.00
_cell.angle_beta   90.00
_cell.angle_gamma   90.00
#
_symmetry.space_group_name_H-M   'P 1'
#
loop_
_entity.id
_entity.type
_entity.pdbx_description
1 polymer ?
#
loop_
_entity_poly.entity_id
_entity_poly.type
_entity_poly.pdbx_seq_one_letter_code
_entity_poly.pdbx_strand_id
1 'polypeptide(L)'
;MDLLRSPFRGVIADVKGRAAWYRHDWVAGLHSGFRILAPTMYIFFASALPVIAFGEQLSTATNGRLTTVETLASTAICGIVHSILGGQPLLIVGVAEPTIIMYTYLYNFAKKQQGLGEQLYLAWTGWVCIWTAIMLFLLAMFNASNVISRFTRVAGELFGMLITILFLQEAIKGIIGEFSVPEDADSSSPIHQFQWLYVNGLLGVIFSIGLLYTALRTRRARSWLYGVGCLRSFIADYGVPLMVIVWTALSYTLPSKVPSGVPRRLLSPLPWESSSLGHWTIVEDLISVPPEYIFGAIVPALMVAGLYFFDHSVASQLAQQKEYNLKKPSAYHYDIFVLGVMVLLCGLIGIPPSNGVLPQSPMHTRSLAVLKRQLLSKKMVDTTKESIGKSATSLEIYGKMQEVFIKMDSEQNADSVDKELKNFKDAVLQEGDEEGKLAREFDPRKHIEAHLPVRVNEQRLSNLLQSILVGGCVGAMPVIRMVPTSVLWGYFAYMAIDSLPGNQFWERIQLLFITESRRYKVLEGPHASFVESVPPKTIAIFTIFQLVYLLICFGITWIPIAGILFPMPFFLMILIRQYLLPKFFDPILLRELDAAEYEELDGVPHEHTLEDEVSEVGSCISRPDAEILDELTTNRGELKHRTSSLREERPVQVPSNAVQPSL
;
A
#
# COMPACT_ATOMS: atom_id res chain seq x y z
N MET A 1 10.21 -23.84 24.34
CA MET A 1 9.51 -23.79 25.64
C MET A 1 9.67 -22.44 26.36
N ASP A 2 10.45 -21.49 25.84
CA ASP A 2 10.60 -20.15 26.46
C ASP A 2 9.41 -19.21 26.25
N LEU A 3 8.46 -19.53 25.35
CA LEU A 3 7.25 -18.73 25.09
C LEU A 3 6.33 -18.59 26.32
N LEU A 4 6.29 -19.59 27.22
CA LEU A 4 5.35 -19.64 28.35
C LEU A 4 5.88 -19.01 29.65
N ARG A 5 7.18 -18.69 29.74
CA ARG A 5 7.81 -18.30 31.02
C ARG A 5 7.64 -16.83 31.40
N SER A 6 7.21 -15.96 30.48
CA SER A 6 6.97 -14.54 30.78
C SER A 6 5.91 -13.94 29.84
N PRO A 7 4.60 -14.09 30.16
CA PRO A 7 3.56 -13.38 29.40
C PRO A 7 3.83 -11.87 29.44
N PHE A 8 3.51 -11.17 28.35
CA PHE A 8 3.74 -9.71 28.14
C PHE A 8 5.17 -9.22 27.95
N ARG A 9 6.20 -10.08 27.98
CA ARG A 9 7.59 -9.62 27.82
C ARG A 9 7.83 -8.85 26.51
N GLY A 10 7.25 -9.31 25.39
CA GLY A 10 7.35 -8.62 24.10
C GLY A 10 6.65 -7.27 24.09
N VAL A 11 5.39 -7.23 24.57
CA VAL A 11 4.60 -5.99 24.64
C VAL A 11 5.30 -4.93 25.51
N ILE A 12 5.83 -5.32 26.68
CA ILE A 12 6.53 -4.39 27.57
C ILE A 12 7.83 -3.87 26.94
N ALA A 13 8.56 -4.72 26.22
CA ALA A 13 9.77 -4.31 25.51
C ALA A 13 9.46 -3.30 24.40
N ASP A 14 8.43 -3.57 23.60
CA ASP A 14 7.97 -2.71 22.51
C ASP A 14 7.50 -1.33 23.04
N VAL A 15 6.71 -1.32 24.12
CA VAL A 15 6.25 -0.09 24.79
C VAL A 15 7.42 0.71 25.34
N LYS A 16 8.36 0.06 26.05
CA LYS A 16 9.52 0.75 26.62
C LYS A 16 10.42 1.34 25.53
N GLY A 17 10.59 0.62 24.42
CA GLY A 17 11.33 1.09 23.25
C GLY A 17 10.70 2.33 22.61
N ARG A 18 9.39 2.31 22.35
CA ARG A 18 8.69 3.43 21.70
C ARG A 18 8.37 4.60 22.61
N ALA A 19 8.20 4.39 23.92
CA ALA A 19 7.91 5.45 24.89
C ALA A 19 8.99 6.56 24.90
N ALA A 20 10.27 6.19 24.72
CA ALA A 20 11.37 7.15 24.64
C ALA A 20 11.25 8.10 23.43
N TRP A 21 10.71 7.59 22.31
CA TRP A 21 10.61 8.31 21.04
C TRP A 21 9.27 9.01 20.82
N TYR A 22 8.25 8.72 21.64
CA TYR A 22 6.90 9.23 21.45
C TYR A 22 6.84 10.76 21.37
N ARG A 23 7.58 11.47 22.25
CA ARG A 23 7.63 12.95 22.22
C ARG A 23 8.27 13.47 20.93
N HIS A 24 9.26 12.75 20.40
CA HIS A 24 9.95 13.13 19.18
C HIS A 24 9.03 13.01 17.95
N ASP A 25 8.21 11.96 17.86
CA ASP A 25 7.25 11.75 16.76
C ASP A 25 6.34 12.98 16.54
N TRP A 26 5.86 13.59 17.63
CA TRP A 26 4.99 14.76 17.57
C TRP A 26 5.74 16.03 17.19
N VAL A 27 6.93 16.25 17.77
CA VAL A 27 7.76 17.42 17.47
C VAL A 27 8.26 17.39 16.02
N ALA A 28 8.67 16.22 15.53
CA ALA A 28 9.09 16.02 14.14
C ALA A 28 7.96 16.27 13.14
N GLY A 29 6.73 15.85 13.47
CA GLY A 29 5.53 16.17 12.70
C GLY A 29 5.27 17.67 12.65
N LEU A 30 5.27 18.36 13.79
CA LEU A 30 5.05 19.81 13.84
C LEU A 30 6.14 20.61 13.09
N HIS A 31 7.40 20.18 13.16
CA HIS A 31 8.52 20.88 12.50
C HIS A 31 8.50 20.78 10.96
N SER A 32 7.92 19.71 10.41
CA SER A 32 7.81 19.54 8.96
C SER A 32 6.70 20.42 8.33
N GLY A 33 5.84 21.03 9.16
CA GLY A 33 4.92 22.11 8.79
C GLY A 33 3.95 21.76 7.65
N PHE A 34 3.69 22.75 6.78
CA PHE A 34 2.75 22.64 5.65
C PHE A 34 3.11 21.59 4.61
N ARG A 35 4.35 21.11 4.56
CA ARG A 35 4.77 20.13 3.54
C ARG A 35 4.26 18.72 3.83
N ILE A 36 3.85 18.42 5.07
CA ILE A 36 3.14 17.17 5.41
C ILE A 36 1.75 17.14 4.79
N LEU A 37 1.14 18.30 4.52
CA LEU A 37 -0.23 18.36 4.01
C LEU A 37 -0.38 17.63 2.67
N ALA A 38 0.64 17.67 1.80
CA ALA A 38 0.59 16.96 0.52
C ALA A 38 0.54 15.42 0.70
N PRO A 39 1.47 14.77 1.43
CA PRO A 39 1.34 13.36 1.79
C PRO A 39 0.03 13.02 2.50
N THR A 40 -0.41 13.86 3.46
CA THR A 40 -1.66 13.63 4.18
C THR A 40 -2.87 13.63 3.25
N MET A 41 -2.97 14.61 2.34
CA MET A 41 -4.08 14.70 1.38
C MET A 41 -4.04 13.55 0.37
N TYR A 42 -2.86 13.18 -0.11
CA TYR A 42 -2.67 12.02 -0.99
C TYR A 42 -3.17 10.73 -0.34
N ILE A 43 -2.73 10.44 0.90
CA ILE A 43 -3.15 9.25 1.63
C ILE A 43 -4.61 9.32 2.06
N PHE A 44 -5.14 10.50 2.39
CA PHE A 44 -6.55 10.70 2.66
C PHE A 44 -7.41 10.22 1.49
N PHE A 45 -7.14 10.67 0.27
CA PHE A 45 -7.91 10.23 -0.88
C PHE A 45 -7.68 8.76 -1.23
N ALA A 46 -6.44 8.28 -1.11
CA ALA A 46 -6.11 6.86 -1.28
C ALA A 46 -6.79 5.95 -0.23
N SER A 47 -7.21 6.51 0.90
CA SER A 47 -7.91 5.79 1.98
C SER A 47 -9.43 5.94 1.93
N ALA A 48 -9.94 7.12 1.57
CA ALA A 48 -11.37 7.40 1.57
C ALA A 48 -12.10 6.69 0.42
N LEU A 49 -11.54 6.70 -0.80
CA LEU A 49 -12.19 6.10 -1.97
C LEU A 49 -12.44 4.58 -1.84
N PRO A 50 -11.46 3.75 -1.41
CA PRO A 50 -11.70 2.33 -1.21
C PRO A 50 -12.74 2.10 -0.12
N VAL A 51 -12.67 2.84 0.99
CA VAL A 51 -13.62 2.71 2.11
C VAL A 51 -15.05 3.06 1.70
N ILE A 52 -15.23 4.07 0.85
CA ILE A 52 -16.55 4.41 0.28
C ILE A 52 -17.08 3.25 -0.57
N ALA A 53 -16.22 2.73 -1.45
CA ALA A 53 -16.60 1.67 -2.37
C ALA A 53 -16.90 0.34 -1.64
N PHE A 54 -16.09 0.01 -0.64
CA PHE A 54 -16.29 -1.09 0.30
C PHE A 54 -17.55 -0.95 1.14
N GLY A 55 -17.85 0.26 1.60
CA GLY A 55 -19.08 0.54 2.32
C GLY A 55 -20.33 0.32 1.48
N GLU A 56 -20.29 0.64 0.18
CA GLU A 56 -21.38 0.34 -0.76
C GLU A 56 -21.53 -1.16 -1.02
N GLN A 57 -20.41 -1.87 -1.19
CA GLN A 57 -20.40 -3.32 -1.34
C GLN A 57 -21.01 -3.99 -0.09
N LEU A 58 -20.64 -3.52 1.10
CA LEU A 58 -21.18 -4.01 2.37
C LEU A 58 -22.67 -3.71 2.52
N SER A 59 -23.12 -2.51 2.11
CA SER A 59 -24.53 -2.12 2.11
C SER A 59 -25.37 -3.02 1.21
N THR A 60 -24.89 -3.27 -0.01
CA THR A 60 -25.55 -4.17 -0.96
C THR A 60 -25.59 -5.61 -0.43
N ALA A 61 -24.51 -6.08 0.20
CA ALA A 61 -24.42 -7.45 0.70
C ALA A 61 -25.20 -7.71 2.01
N THR A 62 -25.56 -6.66 2.75
CA THR A 62 -26.23 -6.73 4.06
C THR A 62 -27.64 -6.12 4.05
N ASN A 63 -28.24 -5.95 2.88
CA ASN A 63 -29.56 -5.33 2.68
C ASN A 63 -29.70 -3.99 3.42
N GLY A 64 -28.66 -3.14 3.35
CA GLY A 64 -28.65 -1.82 3.97
C GLY A 64 -28.47 -1.80 5.50
N ARG A 65 -28.18 -2.95 6.14
CA ARG A 65 -27.90 -3.01 7.59
C ARG A 65 -26.55 -2.43 7.98
N LEU A 66 -25.55 -2.57 7.11
CA LEU A 66 -24.25 -1.94 7.30
C LEU A 66 -23.96 -1.02 6.13
N THR A 67 -23.80 0.26 6.40
CA THR A 67 -23.74 1.33 5.40
C THR A 67 -22.33 1.88 5.24
N THR A 68 -22.14 2.69 4.20
CA THR A 68 -20.88 3.42 3.97
C THR A 68 -20.46 4.32 5.14
N VAL A 69 -21.44 4.85 5.88
CA VAL A 69 -21.21 5.74 7.02
C VAL A 69 -20.49 5.01 8.15
N GLU A 70 -20.93 3.80 8.51
CA GLU A 70 -20.31 3.00 9.58
C GLU A 70 -18.90 2.54 9.20
N THR A 71 -18.68 2.25 7.92
CA THR A 71 -17.36 1.85 7.39
C THR A 71 -16.36 3.03 7.43
N LEU A 72 -16.82 4.24 7.07
CA LEU A 72 -16.04 5.47 7.20
C LEU A 72 -15.79 5.85 8.67
N ALA A 73 -16.81 5.72 9.53
CA ALA A 73 -16.70 5.97 10.96
C ALA A 73 -15.70 5.02 11.62
N SER A 74 -15.73 3.73 11.26
CA SER A 74 -14.75 2.75 11.72
C SER A 74 -13.33 3.15 11.35
N THR A 75 -13.10 3.46 10.07
CA THR A 75 -11.76 3.85 9.60
C THR A 75 -11.27 5.11 10.32
N ALA A 76 -12.14 6.11 10.52
CA ALA A 76 -11.79 7.33 11.23
C ALA A 76 -11.47 7.09 12.72
N ILE A 77 -12.34 6.37 13.44
CA ILE A 77 -12.16 6.09 14.87
C ILE A 77 -10.92 5.22 15.10
N CYS A 78 -10.79 4.11 14.37
CA CYS A 78 -9.62 3.24 14.48
C CYS A 78 -8.34 3.96 14.09
N GLY A 79 -8.36 4.77 13.02
CA GLY A 79 -7.21 5.57 12.60
C GLY A 79 -6.77 6.59 13.64
N ILE A 80 -7.71 7.31 14.28
CA ILE A 80 -7.41 8.25 15.37
C ILE A 80 -6.81 7.49 16.57
N VAL A 81 -7.46 6.41 17.01
CA VAL A 81 -6.97 5.61 18.15
C VAL A 81 -5.59 5.03 17.84
N HIS A 82 -5.33 4.58 16.60
CA HIS A 82 -4.05 3.99 16.21
C HIS A 82 -2.95 5.05 16.09
N SER A 83 -3.26 6.24 15.60
CA SER A 83 -2.29 7.32 15.52
C SER A 83 -1.78 7.75 16.91
N ILE A 84 -2.66 7.71 17.92
CA ILE A 84 -2.35 8.09 19.31
C ILE A 84 -1.70 6.92 20.07
N LEU A 85 -2.32 5.74 20.05
CA LEU A 85 -1.91 4.60 20.88
C LEU A 85 -1.02 3.58 20.18
N GLY A 86 -0.97 3.55 18.84
CA GLY A 86 -0.22 2.57 18.07
C GLY A 86 1.30 2.66 18.27
N GLY A 87 1.98 1.53 18.23
CA GLY A 87 3.42 1.41 18.28
C GLY A 87 4.08 1.87 16.98
N GLN A 88 3.53 1.49 15.82
CA GLN A 88 4.01 1.91 14.51
C GLN A 88 3.19 3.06 13.91
N PRO A 89 3.72 4.30 13.88
CA PRO A 89 2.98 5.46 13.41
C PRO A 89 2.88 5.59 11.88
N LEU A 90 3.56 4.72 11.13
CA LEU A 90 3.48 4.71 9.65
C LEU A 90 2.33 3.86 9.12
N LEU A 91 1.77 2.98 9.94
CA LEU A 91 0.73 2.03 9.56
C LEU A 91 -0.61 2.75 9.38
N ILE A 92 -1.23 2.55 8.22
CA ILE A 92 -2.59 3.07 7.95
C ILE A 92 -3.59 1.96 8.26
N VAL A 93 -4.55 2.28 9.11
CA VAL A 93 -5.64 1.38 9.51
C VAL A 93 -6.91 1.78 8.77
N GLY A 94 -7.63 0.78 8.26
CA GLY A 94 -8.89 0.97 7.56
C GLY A 94 -9.60 -0.35 7.33
N VAL A 95 -10.79 -0.30 6.72
CA VAL A 95 -11.55 -1.51 6.39
C VAL A 95 -10.98 -2.11 5.10
N ALA A 96 -10.55 -3.37 5.19
CA ALA A 96 -10.10 -4.16 4.04
C ALA A 96 -11.23 -5.06 3.51
N GLU A 97 -11.15 -5.44 2.23
CA GLU A 97 -12.11 -6.35 1.59
C GLU A 97 -12.30 -7.67 2.35
N PRO A 98 -11.25 -8.34 2.87
CA PRO A 98 -11.43 -9.51 3.72
C PRO A 98 -12.44 -9.35 4.85
N THR A 99 -12.46 -8.18 5.50
CA THR A 99 -13.42 -7.88 6.56
C THR A 99 -14.85 -7.88 6.00
N ILE A 100 -15.05 -7.28 4.84
CA ILE A 100 -16.36 -7.20 4.18
C ILE A 100 -16.86 -8.59 3.81
N ILE A 101 -16.00 -9.41 3.19
CA ILE A 101 -16.32 -10.79 2.81
C ILE A 101 -16.75 -11.58 4.06
N MET A 102 -16.00 -11.45 5.16
CA MET A 102 -16.35 -12.10 6.42
C MET A 102 -17.70 -11.61 6.95
N TYR A 103 -17.96 -10.31 6.93
CA TYR A 103 -19.24 -9.73 7.36
C TYR A 103 -20.41 -10.19 6.47
N THR A 104 -20.21 -10.30 5.16
CA THR A 104 -21.20 -10.87 4.23
C THR A 104 -21.50 -12.33 4.55
N TYR A 105 -20.49 -13.14 4.89
CA TYR A 105 -20.71 -14.52 5.32
C TYR A 105 -21.44 -14.61 6.67
N LEU A 106 -21.07 -13.78 7.64
CA LEU A 106 -21.77 -13.69 8.92
C LEU A 106 -23.24 -13.30 8.72
N TYR A 107 -23.53 -12.35 7.84
CA TYR A 107 -24.90 -11.94 7.51
C TYR A 107 -25.69 -13.08 6.86
N ASN A 108 -25.12 -13.74 5.85
CA ASN A 108 -25.74 -14.88 5.19
C ASN A 108 -25.96 -16.08 6.14
N PHE A 109 -25.08 -16.25 7.13
CA PHE A 109 -25.25 -17.25 8.17
C PHE A 109 -26.39 -16.88 9.12
N ALA A 110 -26.41 -15.64 9.62
CA ALA A 110 -27.46 -15.13 10.51
C ALA A 110 -28.85 -15.20 9.87
N LYS A 111 -28.96 -14.82 8.59
CA LYS A 111 -30.22 -14.87 7.81
C LYS A 111 -30.80 -16.29 7.67
N LYS A 112 -29.94 -17.30 7.59
CA LYS A 112 -30.36 -18.71 7.47
C LYS A 112 -30.83 -19.32 8.79
N GLN A 113 -30.49 -18.71 9.93
CA GLN A 113 -30.82 -19.23 11.25
C GLN A 113 -32.09 -18.60 11.80
N GLN A 114 -33.06 -19.45 12.17
CA GLN A 114 -34.36 -19.01 12.68
C GLN A 114 -34.27 -18.27 14.03
N GLY A 115 -33.20 -18.48 14.82
CA GLY A 115 -33.02 -17.88 16.15
C GLY A 115 -32.26 -16.55 16.19
N LEU A 116 -31.64 -16.12 15.09
CA LEU A 116 -30.88 -14.86 15.02
C LEU A 116 -31.60 -13.81 14.19
N GLY A 117 -32.14 -14.22 13.04
CA GLY A 117 -32.79 -13.33 12.07
C GLY A 117 -31.87 -12.19 11.59
N GLU A 118 -32.42 -11.30 10.77
CA GLU A 118 -31.69 -10.12 10.28
C GLU A 118 -31.55 -9.04 11.37
N GLN A 119 -32.39 -9.07 12.41
CA GLN A 119 -32.40 -8.05 13.48
C GLN A 119 -31.26 -8.19 14.49
N LEU A 120 -30.95 -9.41 14.95
CA LEU A 120 -29.87 -9.65 15.93
C LEU A 120 -28.50 -9.87 15.30
N TYR A 121 -28.38 -9.73 13.97
CA TYR A 121 -27.11 -9.87 13.25
C TYR A 121 -26.02 -8.96 13.83
N LEU A 122 -26.34 -7.66 14.03
CA LEU A 122 -25.38 -6.68 14.55
C LEU A 122 -24.89 -7.06 15.96
N ALA A 123 -25.81 -7.47 16.85
CA ALA A 123 -25.48 -7.93 18.19
C ALA A 123 -24.60 -9.19 18.18
N TRP A 124 -24.88 -10.15 17.29
CA TRP A 124 -24.05 -11.34 17.13
C TRP A 124 -22.64 -11.01 16.61
N THR A 125 -22.51 -10.08 15.65
CA THR A 125 -21.18 -9.61 15.21
C THR A 125 -20.39 -8.95 16.34
N GLY A 126 -21.07 -8.29 17.29
CA GLY A 126 -20.44 -7.77 18.50
C GLY A 126 -19.81 -8.88 19.36
N TRP A 127 -20.51 -10.01 19.56
CA TRP A 127 -19.95 -11.18 20.25
C TRP A 127 -18.77 -11.80 19.50
N VAL A 128 -18.85 -11.89 18.17
CA VAL A 128 -17.71 -12.34 17.33
C VAL A 128 -16.50 -11.42 17.56
N CYS A 129 -16.70 -10.10 17.62
CA CYS A 129 -15.63 -9.13 17.89
C CYS A 129 -15.06 -9.25 19.31
N ILE A 130 -15.90 -9.49 20.33
CA ILE A 130 -15.43 -9.71 21.72
C ILE A 130 -14.51 -10.94 21.78
N TRP A 131 -14.94 -12.07 21.21
CA TRP A 131 -14.10 -13.28 21.15
C TRP A 131 -12.82 -13.04 20.32
N THR A 132 -12.92 -12.29 19.24
CA THR A 132 -11.77 -11.93 18.40
C THR A 132 -10.77 -11.10 19.19
N ALA A 133 -11.22 -10.10 19.96
CA ALA A 133 -10.36 -9.27 20.80
C ALA A 133 -9.65 -10.10 21.88
N ILE A 134 -10.37 -11.03 22.54
CA ILE A 134 -9.77 -11.96 23.50
C ILE A 134 -8.66 -12.80 22.83
N MET A 135 -8.91 -13.34 21.65
CA MET A 135 -7.92 -14.12 20.90
C MET A 135 -6.70 -13.27 20.50
N LEU A 136 -6.91 -12.03 20.05
CA LEU A 136 -5.81 -11.11 19.74
C LEU A 136 -4.98 -10.76 20.98
N PHE A 137 -5.62 -10.57 22.15
CA PHE A 137 -4.89 -10.39 23.41
C PHE A 137 -4.09 -11.62 23.79
N LEU A 138 -4.64 -12.83 23.63
CA LEU A 138 -3.91 -14.09 23.84
C LEU A 138 -2.70 -14.17 22.91
N LEU A 139 -2.87 -13.89 21.61
CA LEU A 139 -1.78 -13.90 20.63
C LEU A 139 -0.67 -12.89 20.97
N ALA A 140 -1.04 -11.68 21.40
CA ALA A 140 -0.10 -10.66 21.86
C ALA A 140 0.65 -11.10 23.13
N MET A 141 -0.03 -11.73 24.10
CA MET A 141 0.58 -12.24 25.34
C MET A 141 1.57 -13.37 25.09
N PHE A 142 1.27 -14.29 24.16
CA PHE A 142 2.11 -15.44 23.83
C PHE A 142 3.21 -15.13 22.80
N ASN A 143 3.47 -13.86 22.50
CA ASN A 143 4.54 -13.47 21.58
C ASN A 143 4.38 -14.10 20.17
N ALA A 144 3.14 -14.26 19.71
CA ALA A 144 2.83 -14.84 18.40
C ALA A 144 3.44 -14.02 17.25
N SER A 145 3.78 -12.75 17.48
CA SER A 145 4.44 -11.87 16.52
C SER A 145 5.82 -12.40 16.07
N ASN A 146 6.43 -13.36 16.76
CA ASN A 146 7.62 -14.05 16.25
C ASN A 146 7.34 -14.84 14.95
N VAL A 147 6.08 -15.25 14.70
CA VAL A 147 5.67 -15.90 13.45
C VAL A 147 5.85 -14.96 12.24
N ILE A 148 5.76 -13.65 12.46
CA ILE A 148 5.92 -12.61 11.43
C ILE A 148 7.31 -12.68 10.79
N SER A 149 8.36 -12.95 11.58
CA SER A 149 9.72 -13.13 11.06
C SER A 149 9.90 -14.33 10.11
N ARG A 150 8.95 -15.28 10.13
CA ARG A 150 8.92 -16.44 9.22
C ARG A 150 8.09 -16.17 7.97
N PHE A 151 7.33 -15.08 7.95
CA PHE A 151 6.61 -14.66 6.76
C PHE A 151 7.62 -14.14 5.75
N THR A 152 7.62 -14.76 4.57
CA THR A 152 8.59 -14.43 3.54
C THR A 152 7.94 -13.72 2.38
N ARG A 153 8.78 -13.12 1.55
CA ARG A 153 8.35 -12.28 0.45
C ARG A 153 7.43 -13.03 -0.51
N VAL A 154 7.72 -14.31 -0.77
CA VAL A 154 6.88 -15.22 -1.56
C VAL A 154 5.43 -15.25 -1.08
N ALA A 155 5.23 -15.28 0.23
CA ALA A 155 3.89 -15.34 0.80
C ALA A 155 3.16 -14.00 0.67
N GLY A 156 3.88 -12.88 0.82
CA GLY A 156 3.35 -11.53 0.62
C GLY A 156 2.97 -11.25 -0.83
N GLU A 157 3.80 -11.68 -1.78
CA GLU A 157 3.56 -11.51 -3.22
C GLU A 157 2.32 -12.28 -3.71
N LEU A 158 2.18 -13.53 -3.27
CA LEU A 158 1.01 -14.36 -3.58
C LEU A 158 -0.26 -13.82 -2.94
N PHE A 159 -0.17 -13.32 -1.71
CA PHE A 159 -1.29 -12.68 -1.05
C PHE A 159 -1.73 -11.41 -1.78
N GLY A 160 -0.77 -10.52 -2.10
CA GLY A 160 -1.04 -9.31 -2.86
C GLY A 160 -1.67 -9.59 -4.22
N MET A 161 -1.20 -10.62 -4.94
CA MET A 161 -1.83 -11.04 -6.19
C MET A 161 -3.24 -11.57 -6.02
N LEU A 162 -3.52 -12.34 -4.96
CA LEU A 162 -4.86 -12.84 -4.72
C LEU A 162 -5.83 -11.67 -4.52
N ILE A 163 -5.47 -10.69 -3.68
CA ILE A 163 -6.28 -9.49 -3.46
C ILE A 163 -6.50 -8.73 -4.77
N THR A 164 -5.46 -8.57 -5.60
CA THR A 164 -5.60 -7.93 -6.92
C THR A 164 -6.62 -8.65 -7.81
N ILE A 165 -6.59 -9.98 -7.86
CA ILE A 165 -7.55 -10.77 -8.65
C ILE A 165 -8.97 -10.63 -8.09
N LEU A 166 -9.14 -10.66 -6.76
CA LEU A 166 -10.44 -10.48 -6.11
C LEU A 166 -11.02 -9.09 -6.36
N PHE A 167 -10.23 -8.02 -6.24
CA PHE A 167 -10.68 -6.66 -6.57
C PHE A 167 -11.12 -6.52 -8.02
N LEU A 168 -10.39 -7.14 -8.95
CA LEU A 168 -10.76 -7.10 -10.37
C LEU A 168 -12.05 -7.88 -10.61
N GLN A 169 -12.22 -9.03 -9.96
CA GLN A 169 -13.45 -9.82 -10.01
C GLN A 169 -14.64 -9.03 -9.47
N GLU A 170 -14.49 -8.35 -8.34
CA GLU A 170 -15.57 -7.58 -7.74
C GLU A 170 -15.91 -6.33 -8.56
N ALA A 171 -14.91 -5.68 -9.19
CA ALA A 171 -15.14 -4.62 -10.15
C ALA A 171 -15.99 -5.10 -11.34
N ILE A 172 -15.69 -6.28 -11.90
CA ILE A 172 -16.45 -6.87 -13.00
C ILE A 172 -17.87 -7.23 -12.54
N LYS A 173 -18.01 -7.85 -11.38
CA LYS A 173 -19.31 -8.21 -10.79
C LYS A 173 -20.18 -6.97 -10.53
N GLY A 174 -19.58 -5.89 -10.04
CA GLY A 174 -20.25 -4.61 -9.84
C GLY A 174 -20.75 -4.00 -11.15
N ILE A 175 -19.94 -4.01 -12.21
CA ILE A 175 -20.36 -3.57 -13.56
C ILE A 175 -21.52 -4.43 -14.08
N ILE A 176 -21.48 -5.75 -13.91
CA ILE A 176 -22.58 -6.65 -14.30
C ILE A 176 -23.84 -6.37 -13.47
N GLY A 177 -23.68 -6.03 -12.18
CA GLY A 177 -24.76 -5.64 -11.28
C GLY A 177 -25.51 -4.38 -11.71
N GLU A 178 -24.87 -3.48 -12.45
CA GLU A 178 -25.51 -2.29 -13.03
C GLU A 178 -26.50 -2.62 -14.17
N PHE A 179 -26.33 -3.77 -14.82
CA PHE A 179 -27.28 -4.31 -15.81
C PHE A 179 -28.44 -5.09 -15.18
N SER A 180 -28.42 -5.30 -13.87
CA SER A 180 -29.40 -6.12 -13.15
C SER A 180 -30.32 -5.26 -12.28
N VAL A 181 -31.56 -5.71 -12.10
CA VAL A 181 -32.52 -5.08 -11.18
C VAL A 181 -32.06 -5.36 -9.73
N PRO A 182 -32.00 -4.35 -8.84
CA PRO A 182 -31.69 -4.59 -7.42
C PRO A 182 -32.75 -5.49 -6.78
N GLU A 183 -32.32 -6.42 -5.93
CA GLU A 183 -33.23 -7.39 -5.27
C GLU A 183 -34.27 -6.71 -4.35
N ASP A 184 -33.98 -5.49 -3.88
CA ASP A 184 -34.83 -4.71 -2.96
C ASP A 184 -35.73 -3.67 -3.64
N ALA A 185 -35.74 -3.59 -4.98
CA ALA A 185 -36.48 -2.56 -5.71
C ALA A 185 -37.81 -3.08 -6.28
N ASP A 186 -38.89 -2.32 -6.09
CA ASP A 186 -40.20 -2.60 -6.66
C ASP A 186 -40.10 -2.81 -8.18
N SER A 187 -40.32 -4.04 -8.63
CA SER A 187 -40.30 -4.45 -10.03
C SER A 187 -41.30 -3.70 -10.92
N SER A 188 -42.16 -2.87 -10.34
CA SER A 188 -43.20 -2.05 -10.99
C SER A 188 -42.75 -0.62 -11.34
N SER A 189 -41.56 -0.17 -10.93
CA SER A 189 -41.12 1.21 -11.21
C SER A 189 -40.69 1.40 -12.68
N PRO A 190 -40.97 2.57 -13.30
CA PRO A 190 -40.60 2.84 -14.69
C PRO A 190 -39.07 2.90 -14.91
N ILE A 191 -38.28 2.92 -13.83
CA ILE A 191 -36.82 2.92 -13.82
C ILE A 191 -36.26 1.53 -14.17
N HIS A 192 -37.03 0.45 -13.92
CA HIS A 192 -36.62 -0.93 -14.20
C HIS A 192 -37.10 -1.46 -15.56
N GLN A 193 -37.65 -0.60 -16.43
CA GLN A 193 -37.90 -1.00 -17.81
C GLN A 193 -36.57 -1.37 -18.49
N PHE A 194 -36.59 -2.41 -19.33
CA PHE A 194 -35.40 -2.95 -20.02
C PHE A 194 -34.56 -1.85 -20.70
N GLN A 195 -35.22 -0.83 -21.26
CA GLN A 195 -34.55 0.31 -21.92
C GLN A 195 -33.67 1.11 -20.94
N TRP A 196 -34.18 1.43 -19.75
CA TRP A 196 -33.45 2.23 -18.76
C TRP A 196 -32.39 1.42 -18.02
N LEU A 197 -32.64 0.13 -17.81
CA LEU A 197 -31.66 -0.80 -17.24
C LEU A 197 -30.46 -1.00 -18.18
N TYR A 198 -30.74 -1.16 -19.48
CA TYR A 198 -29.70 -1.25 -20.51
C TYR A 198 -28.90 0.06 -20.63
N VAL A 199 -29.57 1.22 -20.61
CA VAL A 199 -28.91 2.53 -20.62
C VAL A 199 -28.05 2.73 -19.37
N ASN A 200 -28.54 2.34 -18.19
CA ASN A 200 -27.76 2.39 -16.94
C ASN A 200 -26.51 1.52 -17.02
N GLY A 201 -26.64 0.27 -17.46
CA GLY A 201 -25.50 -0.62 -17.62
C GLY A 201 -24.48 -0.11 -18.64
N LEU A 202 -24.94 0.41 -19.79
CA LEU A 202 -24.05 0.97 -20.81
C LEU A 202 -23.30 2.21 -20.30
N LEU A 203 -24.00 3.14 -19.63
CA LEU A 203 -23.38 4.29 -18.97
C LEU A 203 -22.42 3.83 -17.86
N GLY A 204 -22.77 2.77 -17.15
CA GLY A 204 -21.93 2.16 -16.13
C GLY A 204 -20.59 1.67 -16.68
N VAL A 205 -20.62 0.96 -17.82
CA VAL A 205 -19.42 0.53 -18.54
C VAL A 205 -18.60 1.73 -19.02
N ILE A 206 -19.25 2.74 -19.62
CA ILE A 206 -18.57 3.95 -20.13
C ILE A 206 -17.87 4.69 -18.98
N PHE A 207 -18.55 4.89 -17.84
CA PHE A 207 -17.98 5.58 -16.69
C PHE A 207 -16.88 4.77 -16.01
N SER A 208 -17.05 3.45 -15.89
CA SER A 208 -16.05 2.57 -15.28
C SER A 208 -14.76 2.49 -16.10
N ILE A 209 -14.87 2.16 -17.39
CA ILE A 209 -13.71 2.09 -18.31
C ILE A 209 -13.12 3.48 -18.55
N GLY A 210 -13.98 4.50 -18.66
CA GLY A 210 -13.57 5.89 -18.79
C GLY A 210 -12.70 6.35 -17.63
N LEU A 211 -13.16 6.14 -16.39
CA LEU A 211 -12.39 6.43 -15.19
C LEU A 211 -11.07 5.65 -15.18
N LEU A 212 -11.11 4.34 -15.42
CA LEU A 212 -9.93 3.49 -15.43
C LEU A 212 -8.86 4.02 -16.40
N TYR A 213 -9.27 4.29 -17.65
CA TYR A 213 -8.37 4.80 -18.68
C TYR A 213 -7.79 6.15 -18.29
N THR A 214 -8.63 7.09 -17.84
CA THR A 214 -8.15 8.41 -17.44
C THR A 214 -7.24 8.33 -16.21
N ALA A 215 -7.58 7.54 -15.20
CA ALA A 215 -6.78 7.41 -13.97
C ALA A 215 -5.39 6.83 -14.28
N LEU A 216 -5.29 5.79 -15.14
CA LEU A 216 -4.01 5.24 -15.58
C LEU A 216 -3.19 6.25 -16.39
N ARG A 217 -3.84 7.04 -17.26
CA ARG A 217 -3.20 8.13 -18.02
C ARG A 217 -2.68 9.21 -17.09
N THR A 218 -3.46 9.58 -16.07
CA THR A 218 -3.12 10.60 -15.09
C THR A 218 -1.97 10.14 -14.18
N ARG A 219 -1.88 8.85 -13.83
CA ARG A 219 -0.71 8.29 -13.13
C ARG A 219 0.57 8.45 -13.96
N ARG A 220 0.47 8.24 -15.28
CA ARG A 220 1.56 8.48 -16.24
C ARG A 220 1.70 9.96 -16.64
N ALA A 221 0.97 10.88 -16.02
CA ALA A 221 1.12 12.29 -16.32
C ALA A 221 2.56 12.74 -16.06
N ARG A 222 3.26 12.15 -15.09
CA ARG A 222 4.66 12.50 -14.82
C ARG A 222 5.60 12.25 -16.01
N SER A 223 5.32 11.27 -16.87
CA SER A 223 6.14 11.03 -18.06
C SER A 223 5.60 11.73 -19.31
N TRP A 224 4.63 12.64 -19.19
CA TRP A 224 4.11 13.38 -20.35
C TRP A 224 5.12 14.41 -20.84
N LEU A 225 5.39 14.36 -22.15
CA LEU A 225 6.22 15.34 -22.86
C LEU A 225 5.59 16.74 -22.88
N TYR A 226 4.27 16.83 -22.71
CA TYR A 226 3.53 18.09 -22.76
C TYR A 226 3.10 18.50 -21.36
N GLY A 227 3.40 19.74 -20.97
CA GLY A 227 2.92 20.36 -19.73
C GLY A 227 4.03 21.00 -18.89
N VAL A 228 3.64 21.95 -18.05
CA VAL A 228 4.56 22.57 -17.08
C VAL A 228 4.78 21.57 -15.94
N GLY A 229 6.03 21.33 -15.54
CA GLY A 229 6.37 20.28 -14.56
C GLY A 229 5.66 20.39 -13.20
N CYS A 230 5.32 21.60 -12.74
CA CYS A 230 4.53 21.79 -11.50
C CYS A 230 3.10 21.23 -11.65
N LEU A 231 2.42 21.58 -12.74
CA LEU A 231 1.08 21.08 -13.04
C LEU A 231 1.10 19.56 -13.27
N ARG A 232 2.15 19.05 -13.91
CA ARG A 232 2.37 17.63 -14.15
C ARG A 232 2.46 16.83 -12.83
N SER A 233 3.19 17.35 -11.84
CA SER A 233 3.23 16.75 -10.48
C SER A 233 1.86 16.73 -9.86
N PHE A 234 1.18 17.87 -9.85
CA PHE A 234 -0.10 18.03 -9.18
C PHE A 234 -1.14 17.07 -9.77
N ILE A 235 -1.18 16.98 -11.10
CA ILE A 235 -2.03 16.05 -11.83
C ILE A 235 -1.67 14.60 -11.50
N ALA A 236 -0.39 14.24 -11.40
CA ALA A 236 0.00 12.87 -11.07
C ALA A 236 -0.33 12.48 -9.62
N ASP A 237 -0.12 13.40 -8.68
CA ASP A 237 -0.32 13.15 -7.24
C ASP A 237 -1.81 13.11 -6.89
N TYR A 238 -2.61 14.04 -7.43
CA TYR A 238 -4.06 14.13 -7.18
C TYR A 238 -4.91 13.60 -8.34
N GLY A 239 -4.31 12.76 -9.18
CA GLY A 239 -4.93 12.35 -10.43
C GLY A 239 -6.18 11.52 -10.27
N VAL A 240 -6.11 10.49 -9.42
CA VAL A 240 -7.24 9.57 -9.22
C VAL A 240 -8.45 10.29 -8.61
N PRO A 241 -8.29 11.09 -7.54
CA PRO A 241 -9.43 11.84 -6.96
C PRO A 241 -9.99 12.89 -7.91
N LEU A 242 -9.12 13.58 -8.67
CA LEU A 242 -9.55 14.53 -9.69
C LEU A 242 -10.40 13.83 -10.76
N MET A 243 -9.98 12.65 -11.23
CA MET A 243 -10.75 11.90 -12.23
C MET A 243 -12.09 11.41 -11.67
N VAL A 244 -12.16 10.99 -10.40
CA VAL A 244 -13.44 10.67 -9.76
C VAL A 244 -14.39 11.87 -9.78
N ILE A 245 -13.90 13.07 -9.45
CA ILE A 245 -14.70 14.32 -9.49
C ILE A 245 -15.13 14.65 -10.92
N VAL A 246 -14.23 14.55 -11.91
CA VAL A 246 -14.51 14.86 -13.31
C VAL A 246 -15.57 13.92 -13.89
N TRP A 247 -15.45 12.60 -13.67
CA TRP A 247 -16.43 11.62 -14.14
C TRP A 247 -17.75 11.73 -13.39
N THR A 248 -17.71 12.07 -12.10
CA THR A 248 -18.92 12.41 -11.33
C THR A 248 -19.62 13.63 -11.91
N ALA A 249 -18.89 14.71 -12.22
CA ALA A 249 -19.45 15.91 -12.83
C ALA A 249 -20.00 15.64 -14.24
N LEU A 250 -19.30 14.82 -15.04
CA LEU A 250 -19.78 14.41 -16.36
C LEU A 250 -21.11 13.64 -16.26
N SER A 251 -21.30 12.84 -15.21
CA SER A 251 -22.57 12.15 -14.99
C SER A 251 -23.77 13.08 -14.77
N TYR A 252 -23.54 14.33 -14.34
CA TYR A 252 -24.59 15.35 -14.22
C TYR A 252 -24.90 16.09 -15.52
N THR A 253 -24.02 16.00 -16.52
CA THR A 253 -24.21 16.65 -17.84
C THR A 253 -25.08 15.83 -18.79
N LEU A 254 -25.55 14.65 -18.37
CA LEU A 254 -26.41 13.77 -19.16
C LEU A 254 -27.72 14.48 -19.54
N PRO A 255 -28.25 14.24 -20.76
CA PRO A 255 -29.44 14.94 -21.25
C PRO A 255 -30.65 14.76 -20.33
N SER A 256 -31.45 15.82 -20.19
CA SER A 256 -32.67 15.90 -19.35
C SER A 256 -33.78 14.90 -19.69
N LYS A 257 -33.57 14.01 -20.66
CA LYS A 257 -34.47 12.91 -21.03
C LYS A 257 -34.24 11.63 -20.21
N VAL A 258 -33.17 11.56 -19.42
CA VAL A 258 -32.84 10.42 -18.56
C VAL A 258 -33.54 10.57 -17.20
N PRO A 259 -34.23 9.54 -16.67
CA PRO A 259 -34.87 9.60 -15.35
C PRO A 259 -33.83 9.81 -14.24
N SER A 260 -34.23 10.49 -13.15
CA SER A 260 -33.36 10.97 -12.07
C SER A 260 -32.61 9.88 -11.28
N GLY A 261 -32.81 8.59 -11.58
CA GLY A 261 -32.13 7.44 -10.99
C GLY A 261 -31.05 6.79 -11.88
N VAL A 262 -30.77 7.34 -13.08
CA VAL A 262 -29.75 6.83 -14.00
C VAL A 262 -28.67 7.91 -14.21
N PRO A 263 -27.37 7.66 -13.92
CA PRO A 263 -26.79 6.41 -13.42
C PRO A 263 -27.12 6.15 -11.95
N ARG A 264 -27.09 4.88 -11.55
CA ARG A 264 -27.24 4.44 -10.15
C ARG A 264 -26.20 5.16 -9.27
N ARG A 265 -26.64 5.64 -8.10
CA ARG A 265 -25.85 6.43 -7.16
C ARG A 265 -25.77 5.73 -5.82
N LEU A 266 -24.75 6.08 -5.05
CA LEU A 266 -24.57 5.61 -3.68
C LEU A 266 -25.83 5.87 -2.84
N LEU A 267 -26.44 4.79 -2.36
CA LEU A 267 -27.59 4.83 -1.45
C LEU A 267 -27.08 4.63 -0.02
N SER A 268 -26.67 5.71 0.64
CA SER A 268 -26.49 5.70 2.09
C SER A 268 -27.64 6.45 2.77
N PRO A 269 -28.09 6.09 3.99
CA PRO A 269 -28.89 6.95 4.84
C PRO A 269 -28.02 8.02 5.49
N LEU A 270 -28.60 9.18 5.83
CA LEU A 270 -27.79 10.29 6.37
C LEU A 270 -27.34 9.92 7.79
N PRO A 271 -26.13 10.33 8.23
CA PRO A 271 -25.69 10.07 9.60
C PRO A 271 -26.68 10.59 10.66
N TRP A 272 -27.48 11.60 10.29
CA TRP A 272 -28.45 12.30 11.12
C TRP A 272 -29.90 11.79 10.97
N GLU A 273 -30.15 10.78 10.14
CA GLU A 273 -31.47 10.15 10.00
C GLU A 273 -31.74 9.14 11.14
N SER A 274 -32.99 9.07 11.59
CA SER A 274 -33.43 8.23 12.72
C SER A 274 -33.19 6.72 12.50
N SER A 275 -33.12 6.27 11.25
CA SER A 275 -32.75 4.91 10.85
C SER A 275 -31.29 4.56 11.16
N SER A 276 -30.36 5.54 11.11
CA SER A 276 -28.94 5.32 11.41
C SER A 276 -28.63 5.45 12.91
N LEU A 277 -29.41 6.22 13.66
CA LEU A 277 -29.21 6.42 15.11
C LEU A 277 -29.48 5.16 15.94
N GLY A 278 -30.40 4.29 15.51
CA GLY A 278 -30.68 3.01 16.20
C GLY A 278 -29.54 2.00 16.15
N HIS A 279 -28.58 2.18 15.24
CA HIS A 279 -27.45 1.25 15.05
C HIS A 279 -26.34 1.42 16.11
N TRP A 280 -26.29 2.54 16.84
CA TRP A 280 -25.19 2.84 17.78
C TRP A 280 -25.41 2.29 19.20
N THR A 281 -26.57 1.68 19.47
CA THR A 281 -26.99 1.13 20.77
C THR A 281 -26.95 -0.40 20.83
N ILE A 282 -26.03 -1.04 20.11
CA ILE A 282 -25.90 -2.51 20.02
C ILE A 282 -25.58 -3.18 21.37
N VAL A 283 -25.01 -2.42 22.32
CA VAL A 283 -24.73 -2.91 23.68
C VAL A 283 -26.00 -3.37 24.41
N GLU A 284 -27.15 -2.76 24.15
CA GLU A 284 -28.42 -3.15 24.77
C GLU A 284 -28.96 -4.47 24.18
N ASP A 285 -28.77 -4.67 22.87
CA ASP A 285 -29.22 -5.87 22.16
C ASP A 285 -28.27 -7.07 22.31
N LEU A 286 -27.05 -6.85 22.83
CA LEU A 286 -26.03 -7.90 23.01
C LEU A 286 -26.50 -9.03 23.92
N ILE A 287 -27.28 -8.69 24.95
CA ILE A 287 -27.77 -9.64 25.97
C ILE A 287 -28.93 -10.50 25.40
N SER A 288 -29.59 -10.03 24.34
CA SER A 288 -30.74 -10.70 23.71
C SER A 288 -30.35 -11.87 22.80
N VAL A 289 -29.05 -12.09 22.55
CA VAL A 289 -28.55 -13.18 21.68
C VAL A 289 -28.60 -14.52 22.43
N PRO A 290 -29.15 -15.60 21.83
CA PRO A 290 -29.20 -16.89 22.51
C PRO A 290 -27.79 -17.45 22.83
N PRO A 291 -27.59 -18.07 24.01
CA PRO A 291 -26.27 -18.54 24.45
C PRO A 291 -25.57 -19.49 23.49
N GLU A 292 -26.33 -20.31 22.76
CA GLU A 292 -25.80 -21.24 21.74
C GLU A 292 -25.01 -20.52 20.66
N TYR A 293 -25.51 -19.37 20.18
CA TYR A 293 -24.84 -18.57 19.17
C TYR A 293 -23.69 -17.74 19.72
N ILE A 294 -23.70 -17.42 21.02
CA ILE A 294 -22.58 -16.77 21.71
C ILE A 294 -21.37 -17.70 21.75
N PHE A 295 -21.55 -18.98 22.09
CA PHE A 295 -20.46 -19.96 22.03
C PHE A 295 -20.11 -20.35 20.59
N GLY A 296 -21.11 -20.42 19.70
CA GLY A 296 -20.91 -20.64 18.27
C GLY A 296 -20.05 -19.55 17.60
N ALA A 297 -20.09 -18.32 18.11
CA ALA A 297 -19.30 -17.19 17.62
C ALA A 297 -17.77 -17.36 17.78
N ILE A 298 -17.31 -18.30 18.61
CA ILE A 298 -15.87 -18.58 18.80
C ILE A 298 -15.22 -19.04 17.48
N VAL A 299 -15.94 -19.83 16.66
CA VAL A 299 -15.42 -20.34 15.38
C VAL A 299 -15.11 -19.20 14.42
N PRO A 300 -16.06 -18.34 14.02
CA PRO A 300 -15.75 -17.20 13.16
C PRO A 300 -14.76 -16.23 13.83
N ALA A 301 -14.80 -16.05 15.15
CA ALA A 301 -13.87 -15.17 15.85
C ALA A 301 -12.41 -15.63 15.75
N LEU A 302 -12.14 -16.95 15.85
CA LEU A 302 -10.79 -17.50 15.65
C LEU A 302 -10.27 -17.17 14.24
N MET A 303 -11.16 -17.21 13.25
CA MET A 303 -10.82 -16.98 11.85
C MET A 303 -10.56 -15.49 11.59
N VAL A 304 -11.42 -14.60 12.10
CA VAL A 304 -11.21 -13.15 12.04
C VAL A 304 -9.93 -12.77 12.79
N ALA A 305 -9.64 -13.38 13.94
CA ALA A 305 -8.40 -13.12 14.69
C ALA A 305 -7.16 -13.52 13.88
N GLY A 306 -7.19 -14.69 13.22
CA GLY A 306 -6.11 -15.14 12.34
C GLY A 306 -5.90 -14.22 11.13
N LEU A 307 -6.98 -13.76 10.50
CA LEU A 307 -6.96 -12.79 9.42
C LEU A 307 -6.38 -11.44 9.86
N TYR A 308 -6.88 -10.88 10.96
CA TYR A 308 -6.43 -9.58 11.46
C TYR A 308 -4.97 -9.62 11.93
N PHE A 309 -4.57 -10.71 12.57
CA PHE A 309 -3.17 -10.97 12.87
C PHE A 309 -2.33 -10.98 11.59
N PHE A 310 -2.79 -11.64 10.53
CA PHE A 310 -2.09 -11.72 9.26
C PHE A 310 -1.98 -10.37 8.57
N ASP A 311 -3.10 -9.74 8.23
CA ASP A 311 -3.14 -8.48 7.46
C ASP A 311 -2.38 -7.37 8.17
N HIS A 312 -2.59 -7.21 9.48
CA HIS A 312 -1.94 -6.16 10.25
C HIS A 312 -0.42 -6.38 10.37
N SER A 313 0.02 -7.64 10.50
CA SER A 313 1.44 -7.98 10.54
C SER A 313 2.12 -7.76 9.20
N VAL A 314 1.49 -8.20 8.10
CA VAL A 314 2.03 -8.02 6.74
C VAL A 314 2.07 -6.53 6.37
N ALA A 315 1.02 -5.77 6.67
CA ALA A 315 1.02 -4.33 6.46
C ALA A 315 2.11 -3.61 7.28
N SER A 316 2.34 -4.02 8.53
CA SER A 316 3.41 -3.48 9.38
C SER A 316 4.80 -3.82 8.83
N GLN A 317 5.03 -5.04 8.33
CA GLN A 317 6.27 -5.41 7.66
C GLN A 317 6.51 -4.63 6.36
N LEU A 318 5.48 -4.47 5.52
CA LEU A 318 5.58 -3.72 4.27
C LEU A 318 5.82 -2.21 4.51
N ALA A 319 5.32 -1.67 5.62
CA ALA A 319 5.64 -0.31 6.05
C ALA A 319 7.07 -0.18 6.61
N GLN A 320 7.70 -1.29 7.01
CA GLN A 320 9.01 -1.33 7.67
C GLN A 320 10.06 -2.08 6.86
N GLN A 321 9.99 -2.04 5.53
CA GLN A 321 11.03 -2.60 4.68
C GLN A 321 12.40 -1.99 5.04
N LYS A 322 13.44 -2.82 4.99
CA LYS A 322 14.82 -2.38 5.27
C LYS A 322 15.27 -1.24 4.35
N GLU A 323 14.72 -1.18 3.14
CA GLU A 323 14.91 -0.14 2.13
C GLU A 323 14.66 1.29 2.65
N TYR A 324 13.79 1.44 3.66
CA TYR A 324 13.44 2.75 4.22
C TYR A 324 14.39 3.25 5.31
N ASN A 325 15.39 2.44 5.69
CA ASN A 325 16.38 2.75 6.74
C ASN A 325 15.75 3.38 7.99
N LEU A 326 14.72 2.70 8.54
CA LEU A 326 14.01 3.16 9.73
C LEU A 326 14.91 3.11 10.97
N LYS A 327 14.79 4.13 11.82
CA LYS A 327 15.64 4.30 13.01
C LYS A 327 14.98 3.78 14.29
N LYS A 328 13.67 3.95 14.42
CA LYS A 328 12.96 3.63 15.67
C LYS A 328 12.67 2.13 15.73
N PRO A 329 12.71 1.52 16.93
CA PRO A 329 12.51 0.07 17.09
C PRO A 329 11.10 -0.35 16.66
N SER A 330 10.95 -1.44 15.91
CA SER A 330 9.64 -1.99 15.53
C SER A 330 8.83 -2.45 16.76
N ALA A 331 7.51 -2.30 16.73
CA ALA A 331 6.62 -2.59 17.87
C ALA A 331 5.45 -3.54 17.52
N TYR A 332 5.76 -4.71 16.93
CA TYR A 332 4.74 -5.63 16.42
C TYR A 332 3.81 -6.22 17.49
N HIS A 333 4.31 -6.49 18.70
CA HIS A 333 3.49 -7.13 19.75
C HIS A 333 2.48 -6.14 20.31
N TYR A 334 2.93 -4.90 20.51
CA TYR A 334 2.09 -3.84 21.03
C TYR A 334 1.03 -3.39 20.00
N ASP A 335 1.37 -3.36 18.70
CA ASP A 335 0.40 -3.04 17.65
C ASP A 335 -0.77 -4.05 17.60
N ILE A 336 -0.49 -5.35 17.76
CA ILE A 336 -1.54 -6.39 17.81
C ILE A 336 -2.41 -6.24 19.07
N PHE A 337 -1.81 -5.87 20.20
CA PHE A 337 -2.56 -5.58 21.40
C PHE A 337 -3.51 -4.38 21.20
N VAL A 338 -3.02 -3.29 20.59
CA VAL A 338 -3.82 -2.11 20.25
C VAL A 338 -4.93 -2.46 19.26
N LEU A 339 -4.66 -3.32 18.27
CA LEU A 339 -5.67 -3.84 17.35
C LEU A 339 -6.78 -4.60 18.10
N GLY A 340 -6.44 -5.44 19.09
CA GLY A 340 -7.43 -6.11 19.94
C GLY A 340 -8.35 -5.14 20.68
N VAL A 341 -7.81 -4.03 21.22
CA VAL A 341 -8.60 -2.96 21.85
C VAL A 341 -9.53 -2.29 20.84
N MET A 342 -9.05 -2.01 19.63
CA MET A 342 -9.87 -1.41 18.57
C MET A 342 -11.01 -2.32 18.14
N VAL A 343 -10.74 -3.61 17.93
CA VAL A 343 -11.76 -4.60 17.56
C VAL A 343 -12.84 -4.70 18.62
N LEU A 344 -12.45 -4.67 19.90
CA LEU A 344 -13.41 -4.64 21.01
C LEU A 344 -14.29 -3.40 20.95
N LEU A 345 -13.69 -2.22 20.78
CA LEU A 345 -14.42 -0.95 20.71
C LEU A 345 -15.36 -0.90 19.50
N CYS A 346 -14.90 -1.33 18.33
CA CYS A 346 -15.74 -1.44 17.12
C CYS A 346 -16.89 -2.42 17.31
N GLY A 347 -16.64 -3.58 17.94
CA GLY A 347 -17.67 -4.58 18.22
C GLY A 347 -18.76 -4.11 19.18
N LEU A 348 -18.41 -3.27 20.16
CA LEU A 348 -19.38 -2.69 21.10
C LEU A 348 -20.23 -1.58 20.47
N ILE A 349 -19.64 -0.78 19.57
CA ILE A 349 -20.36 0.22 18.79
C ILE A 349 -21.16 -0.44 17.65
N GLY A 350 -20.70 -1.62 17.20
CA GLY A 350 -21.21 -2.42 16.09
C GLY A 350 -20.89 -1.89 14.69
N ILE A 351 -19.78 -1.17 14.60
CA ILE A 351 -19.14 -0.82 13.33
C ILE A 351 -18.16 -1.92 12.92
N PRO A 352 -17.92 -2.15 11.61
CA PRO A 352 -16.99 -3.17 11.17
C PRO A 352 -15.56 -2.84 11.66
N PRO A 353 -14.79 -3.77 12.24
CA PRO A 353 -13.45 -3.47 12.72
C PRO A 353 -12.50 -3.14 11.56
N SER A 354 -11.58 -2.21 11.81
CA SER A 354 -10.53 -1.86 10.86
C SER A 354 -9.22 -2.59 11.18
N ASN A 355 -8.45 -2.94 10.15
CA ASN A 355 -7.14 -3.59 10.24
C ASN A 355 -6.09 -2.84 9.41
N GLY A 356 -4.84 -3.32 9.40
CA GLY A 356 -3.75 -2.67 8.65
C GLY A 356 -3.93 -2.87 7.14
N VAL A 357 -3.95 -1.78 6.37
CA VAL A 357 -4.23 -1.84 4.92
C VAL A 357 -2.93 -1.94 4.12
N LEU A 358 -2.82 -2.98 3.28
CA LEU A 358 -1.59 -3.34 2.57
C LEU A 358 -1.11 -2.32 1.51
N PRO A 359 -1.93 -1.75 0.61
CA PRO A 359 -1.43 -0.77 -0.37
C PRO A 359 -1.17 0.61 0.26
N GLN A 360 -1.96 1.02 1.25
CA GLN A 360 -1.91 2.37 1.80
C GLN A 360 -0.70 2.61 2.71
N SER A 361 -0.32 1.60 3.51
CA SER A 361 0.79 1.68 4.46
C SER A 361 2.18 1.89 3.81
N PRO A 362 2.59 1.15 2.77
CA PRO A 362 3.83 1.42 2.04
C PRO A 362 3.75 2.71 1.24
N MET A 363 2.59 3.07 0.66
CA MET A 363 2.41 4.35 -0.03
C MET A 363 2.62 5.54 0.91
N HIS A 364 2.11 5.46 2.14
CA HIS A 364 2.33 6.47 3.16
C HIS A 364 3.82 6.60 3.51
N THR A 365 4.48 5.46 3.80
CA THR A 365 5.91 5.41 4.11
C THR A 365 6.75 6.02 2.98
N ARG A 366 6.45 5.65 1.73
CA ARG A 366 7.13 6.17 0.54
C ARG A 366 6.91 7.67 0.35
N SER A 367 5.69 8.16 0.53
CA SER A 367 5.39 9.59 0.41
C SER A 367 6.20 10.43 1.41
N LEU A 368 6.40 9.91 2.63
CA LEU A 368 7.22 10.52 3.67
C LEU A 368 8.73 10.40 3.37
N ALA A 369 9.17 9.30 2.77
CA ALA A 369 10.55 9.13 2.32
C ALA A 369 10.95 10.19 1.29
N VAL A 370 10.09 10.35 0.28
CA VAL A 370 10.25 11.35 -0.79
C VAL A 370 10.29 12.75 -0.19
N LEU A 371 9.35 13.07 0.71
CA LEU A 371 9.32 14.39 1.36
C LEU A 371 10.61 14.67 2.14
N LYS A 372 11.11 13.72 2.95
CA LYS A 372 12.35 13.90 3.72
C LYS A 372 13.55 14.07 2.80
N ARG A 373 13.65 13.27 1.74
CA ARG A 373 14.72 13.38 0.72
C ARG A 373 14.69 14.76 0.04
N GLN A 374 13.52 15.25 -0.34
CA GLN A 374 13.37 16.58 -0.96
C GLN A 374 13.77 17.72 -0.01
N LEU A 375 13.40 17.63 1.27
CA LEU A 375 13.83 18.60 2.28
C LEU A 375 15.34 18.62 2.41
N LEU A 376 15.95 17.43 2.39
CA LEU A 376 17.37 17.24 2.59
C LEU A 376 18.19 17.67 1.38
N SER A 377 17.80 17.25 0.17
CA SER A 377 18.36 17.75 -1.09
C SER A 377 18.29 19.28 -1.15
N LYS A 378 17.11 19.87 -0.91
CA LYS A 378 16.94 21.33 -0.98
C LYS A 378 17.88 22.08 -0.03
N LYS A 379 17.91 21.70 1.25
CA LYS A 379 18.80 22.38 2.21
C LYS A 379 20.27 22.16 1.89
N MET A 380 20.67 20.95 1.50
CA MET A 380 22.07 20.69 1.12
C MET A 380 22.47 21.51 -0.11
N VAL A 381 21.62 21.59 -1.13
CA VAL A 381 21.87 22.40 -2.33
C VAL A 381 21.98 23.88 -1.98
N ASP A 382 21.09 24.40 -1.13
CA ASP A 382 21.12 25.80 -0.70
C ASP A 382 22.44 26.10 0.06
N THR A 383 22.86 25.22 0.98
CA THR A 383 24.14 25.33 1.69
C THR A 383 25.36 25.19 0.77
N THR A 384 25.26 24.35 -0.26
CA THR A 384 26.33 24.17 -1.25
C THR A 384 26.49 25.42 -2.09
N LYS A 385 25.38 26.00 -2.57
CA LYS A 385 25.39 27.26 -3.32
C LYS A 385 25.95 28.41 -2.49
N GLU A 386 25.59 28.49 -1.22
CA GLU A 386 26.16 29.47 -0.29
C GLU A 386 27.67 29.28 -0.09
N SER A 387 28.12 28.02 -0.02
CA SER A 387 29.54 27.69 0.18
C SER A 387 30.39 27.92 -1.07
N ILE A 388 29.83 27.65 -2.27
CA ILE A 388 30.44 28.01 -3.56
C ILE A 388 30.57 29.53 -3.68
N GLY A 389 29.52 30.28 -3.30
CA GLY A 389 29.56 31.75 -3.27
C GLY A 389 30.63 32.33 -2.33
N LYS A 390 31.08 31.53 -1.35
CA LYS A 390 32.16 31.87 -0.40
C LYS A 390 33.53 31.29 -0.78
N SER A 391 33.68 30.69 -1.96
CA SER A 391 34.93 30.05 -2.44
C SER A 391 35.49 28.98 -1.47
N ALA A 392 34.62 28.18 -0.87
CA ALA A 392 35.02 27.10 0.05
C ALA A 392 35.67 25.90 -0.67
N THR A 393 36.55 25.18 0.03
CA THR A 393 37.22 23.96 -0.47
C THR A 393 36.23 22.78 -0.53
N SER A 394 36.44 21.79 -1.41
CA SER A 394 35.56 20.59 -1.52
C SER A 394 35.32 19.88 -0.18
N LEU A 395 36.35 19.81 0.68
CA LEU A 395 36.29 19.22 2.01
C LEU A 395 35.47 20.07 3.01
N GLU A 396 35.52 21.40 2.89
CA GLU A 396 34.68 22.30 3.69
C GLU A 396 33.21 22.26 3.26
N ILE A 397 32.97 22.11 1.95
CA ILE A 397 31.63 21.90 1.40
C ILE A 397 31.05 20.59 1.95
N TYR A 398 31.81 19.50 1.90
CA TYR A 398 31.43 18.22 2.50
C TYR A 398 31.18 18.35 4.01
N GLY A 399 32.06 19.01 4.76
CA GLY A 399 31.90 19.22 6.20
C GLY A 399 30.62 19.98 6.56
N LYS A 400 30.27 21.04 5.81
CA LYS A 400 29.02 21.79 5.99
C LYS A 400 27.80 20.98 5.58
N MET A 401 27.88 20.19 4.51
CA MET A 401 26.80 19.28 4.12
C MET A 401 26.57 18.18 5.17
N GLN A 402 27.65 17.63 5.73
CA GLN A 402 27.60 16.66 6.82
C GLN A 402 26.98 17.29 8.07
N GLU A 403 27.32 18.53 8.40
CA GLU A 403 26.67 19.26 9.50
C GLU A 403 25.17 19.47 9.25
N VAL A 404 24.78 19.84 8.02
CA VAL A 404 23.36 19.96 7.65
C VAL A 404 22.65 18.62 7.75
N PHE A 405 23.30 17.53 7.32
CA PHE A 405 22.78 16.17 7.44
C PHE A 405 22.55 15.79 8.90
N ILE A 406 23.56 15.99 9.76
CA ILE A 406 23.51 15.71 11.19
C ILE A 406 22.41 16.53 11.86
N LYS A 407 22.35 17.84 11.57
CA LYS A 407 21.36 18.76 12.16
C LYS A 407 19.93 18.41 11.76
N MET A 408 19.73 17.97 10.51
CA MET A 408 18.42 17.61 9.99
C MET A 408 17.97 16.22 10.41
N ASP A 409 18.91 15.33 10.65
CA ASP A 409 18.62 13.95 11.01
C ASP A 409 18.70 13.69 12.52
N SER A 410 18.99 14.75 13.30
CA SER A 410 18.98 14.92 14.76
C SER A 410 19.65 13.85 15.63
N GLU A 411 20.15 12.76 15.05
CA GLU A 411 20.36 11.48 15.76
C GLU A 411 21.39 10.58 15.05
N GLN A 412 22.59 11.10 14.79
CA GLN A 412 23.73 10.22 14.54
C GLN A 412 24.96 10.68 15.31
N ASN A 413 25.71 9.69 15.82
CA ASN A 413 27.12 9.87 16.14
C ASN A 413 27.86 10.17 14.82
N ALA A 414 28.79 11.10 14.83
CA ALA A 414 29.51 11.55 13.62
C ALA A 414 30.11 10.39 12.80
N ASP A 415 30.51 9.29 13.47
CA ASP A 415 31.15 8.13 12.85
C ASP A 415 30.20 7.27 11.97
N SER A 416 28.90 7.17 12.31
CA SER A 416 27.95 6.41 11.48
C SER A 416 27.56 7.19 10.23
N VAL A 417 27.53 8.52 10.33
CA VAL A 417 27.27 9.42 9.21
C VAL A 417 28.38 9.29 8.17
N ASP A 418 29.65 9.30 8.58
CA ASP A 418 30.78 9.27 7.65
C ASP A 418 30.86 7.93 6.90
N LYS A 419 30.40 6.83 7.52
CA LYS A 419 30.26 5.53 6.85
C LYS A 419 29.13 5.51 5.81
N GLU A 420 28.02 6.16 6.10
CA GLU A 420 26.85 6.22 5.20
C GLU A 420 27.02 7.24 4.07
N LEU A 421 27.65 8.38 4.35
CA LEU A 421 27.98 9.40 3.37
C LEU A 421 29.29 9.10 2.63
N LYS A 422 29.94 7.96 2.88
CA LYS A 422 31.24 7.61 2.28
C LYS A 422 31.20 7.66 0.75
N ASN A 423 30.17 7.09 0.14
CA ASN A 423 30.00 7.12 -1.32
C ASN A 423 29.83 8.56 -1.84
N PHE A 424 29.14 9.41 -1.08
CA PHE A 424 28.96 10.83 -1.41
C PHE A 424 30.25 11.62 -1.19
N LYS A 425 31.00 11.32 -0.13
CA LYS A 425 32.32 11.89 0.18
C LYS A 425 33.30 11.60 -0.94
N ASP A 426 33.39 10.33 -1.35
CA ASP A 426 34.29 9.88 -2.40
C ASP A 426 33.93 10.52 -3.75
N ALA A 427 32.64 10.68 -4.06
CA ALA A 427 32.17 11.39 -5.24
C ALA A 427 32.52 12.89 -5.23
N VAL A 428 32.28 13.59 -4.10
CA VAL A 428 32.60 15.02 -3.96
C VAL A 428 34.12 15.28 -3.98
N LEU A 429 34.92 14.32 -3.51
CA LEU A 429 36.38 14.42 -3.52
C LEU A 429 37.01 14.08 -4.88
N GLN A 430 36.39 13.20 -5.69
CA GLN A 430 36.88 12.85 -7.03
C GLN A 430 36.76 13.99 -8.06
N GLU A 431 35.82 14.92 -7.87
CA GLU A 431 35.60 16.06 -8.78
C GLU A 431 36.33 17.36 -8.37
N GLY A 432 37.22 17.28 -7.36
CA GLY A 432 38.11 18.38 -7.01
C GLY A 432 39.36 18.40 -7.89
N ASP A 433 39.75 19.59 -8.39
CA ASP A 433 41.04 19.79 -9.08
C ASP A 433 42.23 19.53 -8.13
N GLU A 434 43.47 19.46 -8.64
CA GLU A 434 44.70 19.28 -7.82
C GLU A 434 44.88 20.33 -6.69
N GLU A 435 44.19 21.47 -6.78
CA GLU A 435 44.13 22.52 -5.74
C GLU A 435 42.97 22.36 -4.72
N GLY A 436 42.12 21.33 -4.83
CA GLY A 436 40.97 21.09 -3.95
C GLY A 436 39.73 21.97 -4.22
N LYS A 437 39.72 22.71 -5.34
CA LYS A 437 38.57 23.49 -5.81
C LYS A 437 37.64 22.61 -6.65
N LEU A 438 36.34 22.82 -6.50
CA LEU A 438 35.30 22.12 -7.24
C LEU A 438 35.40 22.47 -8.75
N ALA A 439 35.36 21.46 -9.62
CA ALA A 439 35.33 21.68 -11.06
C ALA A 439 34.22 22.68 -11.47
N ARG A 440 34.46 23.52 -12.48
CA ARG A 440 33.53 24.58 -12.94
C ARG A 440 32.16 24.06 -13.41
N GLU A 441 32.02 22.75 -13.61
CA GLU A 441 30.84 22.06 -14.13
C GLU A 441 30.12 21.21 -13.06
N PHE A 442 30.48 21.35 -11.77
CA PHE A 442 29.81 20.61 -10.71
C PHE A 442 28.36 21.05 -10.53
N ASP A 443 27.42 20.22 -10.98
CA ASP A 443 26.00 20.37 -10.68
C ASP A 443 25.70 19.76 -9.30
N PRO A 444 25.48 20.58 -8.24
CA PRO A 444 25.30 20.06 -6.88
C PRO A 444 24.04 19.22 -6.75
N ARG A 445 23.00 19.57 -7.50
CA ARG A 445 21.70 18.90 -7.43
C ARG A 445 21.79 17.45 -7.88
N LYS A 446 22.42 17.20 -9.04
CA LYS A 446 22.51 15.86 -9.64
C LYS A 446 23.35 14.91 -8.76
N HIS A 447 24.46 15.40 -8.22
CA HIS A 447 25.37 14.62 -7.38
C HIS A 447 24.80 14.32 -5.99
N ILE A 448 24.20 15.32 -5.33
CA ILE A 448 23.55 15.15 -4.03
C ILE A 448 22.38 14.18 -4.17
N GLU A 449 21.57 14.33 -5.21
CA GLU A 449 20.41 13.45 -5.41
C GLU A 449 20.82 12.03 -5.73
N ALA A 450 21.89 11.79 -6.50
CA ALA A 450 22.34 10.44 -6.82
C ALA A 450 22.82 9.61 -5.61
N HIS A 451 23.37 10.26 -4.59
CA HIS A 451 24.05 9.57 -3.48
C HIS A 451 23.36 9.73 -2.12
N LEU A 452 22.22 10.44 -2.06
CA LEU A 452 21.50 10.63 -0.82
C LEU A 452 20.82 9.33 -0.35
N PRO A 453 21.07 8.87 0.89
CA PRO A 453 20.35 7.71 1.42
C PRO A 453 18.86 8.01 1.57
N VAL A 454 18.04 7.03 1.20
CA VAL A 454 16.59 7.08 1.39
C VAL A 454 16.28 6.96 2.87
N ARG A 455 15.51 7.92 3.40
CA ARG A 455 15.12 7.95 4.81
C ARG A 455 13.70 8.44 4.97
N VAL A 456 12.98 7.86 5.92
CA VAL A 456 11.62 8.26 6.28
C VAL A 456 11.65 9.14 7.52
N ASN A 457 10.76 10.14 7.58
CA ASN A 457 10.45 10.81 8.83
C ASN A 457 9.30 10.06 9.52
N GLU A 458 9.58 9.32 10.59
CA GLU A 458 8.55 8.64 11.37
C GLU A 458 7.77 9.68 12.21
N GLN A 459 6.53 9.96 11.80
CA GLN A 459 5.65 10.96 12.41
C GLN A 459 4.23 10.41 12.61
N ARG A 460 3.56 10.88 13.67
CA ARG A 460 2.15 10.52 13.99
C ARG A 460 1.11 11.47 13.39
N LEU A 461 1.54 12.68 13.06
CA LEU A 461 0.64 13.77 12.68
C LEU A 461 -0.06 13.52 11.33
N SER A 462 0.60 12.91 10.34
CA SER A 462 -0.03 12.60 9.06
C SER A 462 -1.21 11.63 9.21
N ASN A 463 -1.03 10.54 9.97
CA ASN A 463 -2.09 9.57 10.22
C ASN A 463 -3.26 10.19 10.99
N LEU A 464 -2.97 10.99 12.01
CA LEU A 464 -4.02 11.69 12.76
C LEU A 464 -4.82 12.63 11.84
N LEU A 465 -4.13 13.46 11.06
CA LEU A 465 -4.78 14.41 10.15
C LEU A 465 -5.61 13.68 9.07
N GLN A 466 -5.07 12.61 8.48
CA GLN A 466 -5.79 11.80 7.50
C GLN A 466 -7.04 11.15 8.12
N SER A 467 -6.93 10.60 9.33
CA SER A 467 -8.08 9.99 10.02
C SER A 467 -9.16 11.02 10.39
N ILE A 468 -8.76 12.23 10.79
CA ILE A 468 -9.70 13.35 11.02
C ILE A 468 -10.38 13.77 9.71
N LEU A 469 -9.64 13.83 8.59
CA LEU A 469 -10.22 14.13 7.29
C LEU A 469 -11.21 13.05 6.82
N VAL A 470 -10.91 11.77 7.07
CA VAL A 470 -11.87 10.66 6.83
C VAL A 470 -13.10 10.80 7.72
N GLY A 471 -12.94 11.22 8.98
CA GLY A 471 -14.07 11.60 9.84
C GLY A 471 -14.89 12.77 9.25
N GLY A 472 -14.22 13.75 8.66
CA GLY A 472 -14.85 14.84 7.91
C GLY A 472 -15.65 14.37 6.70
N CYS A 473 -15.24 13.27 6.04
CA CYS A 473 -16.02 12.66 4.95
C CYS A 473 -17.40 12.18 5.40
N VAL A 474 -17.55 11.74 6.66
CA VAL A 474 -18.86 11.37 7.21
C VAL A 474 -19.80 12.57 7.19
N GLY A 475 -19.30 13.76 7.53
CA GLY A 475 -20.06 15.01 7.40
C GLY A 475 -20.30 15.44 5.94
N ALA A 476 -19.39 15.09 5.03
CA ALA A 476 -19.51 15.32 3.60
C ALA A 476 -20.35 14.26 2.86
N MET A 477 -21.02 13.33 3.56
CA MET A 477 -21.86 12.29 2.95
C MET A 477 -22.90 12.83 1.95
N PRO A 478 -23.54 14.00 2.15
CA PRO A 478 -24.46 14.56 1.14
C PRO A 478 -23.80 14.79 -0.23
N VAL A 479 -22.51 15.17 -0.22
CA VAL A 479 -21.71 15.34 -1.44
C VAL A 479 -21.26 13.99 -1.98
N ILE A 480 -20.85 13.06 -1.11
CA ILE A 480 -20.37 11.74 -1.54
C ILE A 480 -21.49 10.93 -2.22
N ARG A 481 -22.76 11.07 -1.81
CA ARG A 481 -23.90 10.44 -2.52
C ARG A 481 -24.10 10.87 -3.95
N MET A 482 -23.50 11.99 -4.35
CA MET A 482 -23.54 12.46 -5.73
C MET A 482 -22.69 11.59 -6.66
N VAL A 483 -21.76 10.79 -6.11
CA VAL A 483 -20.89 9.91 -6.87
C VAL A 483 -21.69 8.69 -7.39
N PRO A 484 -21.69 8.42 -8.71
CA PRO A 484 -22.29 7.23 -9.28
C PRO A 484 -21.55 5.96 -8.85
N THR A 485 -22.29 4.87 -8.59
CA THR A 485 -21.72 3.57 -8.23
C THR A 485 -20.81 3.01 -9.33
N SER A 486 -21.14 3.29 -10.60
CA SER A 486 -20.33 2.92 -11.76
C SER A 486 -18.90 3.49 -11.75
N VAL A 487 -18.72 4.70 -11.20
CA VAL A 487 -17.40 5.33 -11.06
C VAL A 487 -16.58 4.58 -10.01
N LEU A 488 -17.22 4.10 -8.93
CA LEU A 488 -16.55 3.31 -7.90
C LEU A 488 -16.09 1.94 -8.42
N TRP A 489 -16.86 1.28 -9.29
CA TRP A 489 -16.42 0.04 -9.94
C TRP A 489 -15.20 0.26 -10.85
N GLY A 490 -15.16 1.38 -11.57
CA GLY A 490 -13.96 1.78 -12.33
C GLY A 490 -12.75 2.03 -11.42
N TYR A 491 -12.99 2.58 -10.22
CA TYR A 491 -11.95 2.79 -9.23
C TYR A 491 -11.42 1.48 -8.65
N PHE A 492 -12.29 0.49 -8.38
CA PHE A 492 -11.86 -0.86 -7.99
C PHE A 492 -10.95 -1.51 -9.03
N ALA A 493 -11.34 -1.45 -10.30
CA ALA A 493 -10.50 -1.95 -11.40
C ALA A 493 -9.16 -1.20 -11.48
N TYR A 494 -9.18 0.13 -11.26
CA TYR A 494 -7.95 0.93 -11.19
C TYR A 494 -7.04 0.45 -10.06
N MET A 495 -7.56 0.32 -8.84
CA MET A 495 -6.77 -0.12 -7.68
C MET A 495 -6.15 -1.49 -7.89
N ALA A 496 -6.90 -2.43 -8.48
CA ALA A 496 -6.39 -3.75 -8.83
C ALA A 496 -5.22 -3.68 -9.81
N ILE A 497 -5.30 -2.81 -10.82
CA ILE A 497 -4.20 -2.67 -11.80
C ILE A 497 -3.02 -1.89 -11.19
N ASP A 498 -3.30 -0.93 -10.31
CA ASP A 498 -2.30 -0.10 -9.63
C ASP A 498 -1.41 -0.92 -8.68
N SER A 499 -1.92 -2.03 -8.13
CA SER A 499 -1.20 -2.96 -7.24
C SER A 499 -0.35 -4.02 -7.96
N LEU A 500 -0.42 -4.12 -9.30
CA LEU A 500 0.39 -5.09 -10.07
C LEU A 500 1.89 -4.71 -10.14
N PRO A 501 2.27 -3.45 -10.44
CA PRO A 501 3.68 -3.04 -10.43
C PRO A 501 4.27 -3.08 -9.02
N GLY A 502 5.46 -3.67 -8.85
CA GLY A 502 6.11 -3.89 -7.54
C GLY A 502 5.90 -5.30 -6.96
N ASN A 503 5.01 -6.09 -7.57
CA ASN A 503 4.89 -7.51 -7.24
C ASN A 503 5.83 -8.35 -8.13
N GLN A 504 6.93 -8.88 -7.57
CA GLN A 504 7.88 -9.67 -8.37
C GLN A 504 7.24 -10.91 -8.99
N PHE A 505 6.24 -11.52 -8.34
CA PHE A 505 5.55 -12.65 -8.94
C PHE A 505 4.80 -12.25 -10.22
N TRP A 506 4.19 -11.06 -10.27
CA TRP A 506 3.60 -10.54 -11.51
C TRP A 506 4.67 -10.31 -12.59
N GLU A 507 5.83 -9.77 -12.22
CA GLU A 507 6.94 -9.58 -13.15
C GLU A 507 7.50 -10.90 -13.67
N ARG A 508 7.61 -11.91 -12.80
CA ARG A 508 8.00 -13.27 -13.19
C ARG A 508 6.97 -13.92 -14.13
N ILE A 509 5.67 -13.68 -13.92
CA ILE A 509 4.63 -14.08 -14.87
C ILE A 509 4.86 -13.39 -16.22
N GLN A 510 5.11 -12.09 -16.25
CA GLN A 510 5.40 -11.37 -17.50
C GLN A 510 6.65 -11.94 -18.20
N LEU A 511 7.70 -12.26 -17.45
CA LEU A 511 8.93 -12.90 -17.96
C LEU A 511 8.68 -14.30 -18.54
N LEU A 512 7.70 -15.05 -18.04
CA LEU A 512 7.30 -16.35 -18.60
C LEU A 512 6.68 -16.19 -20.00
N PHE A 513 5.95 -15.11 -20.24
CA PHE A 513 5.34 -14.80 -21.54
C PHE A 513 6.31 -14.12 -22.53
N ILE A 514 7.50 -13.69 -22.07
CA ILE A 514 8.54 -13.11 -22.93
C ILE A 514 9.38 -14.24 -23.54
N THR A 515 9.46 -14.26 -24.88
CA THR A 515 10.29 -15.21 -25.63
C THR A 515 11.77 -15.06 -25.27
N GLU A 516 12.50 -16.19 -25.18
CA GLU A 516 13.92 -16.19 -24.80
C GLU A 516 14.78 -15.27 -25.68
N SER A 517 14.44 -15.15 -26.96
CA SER A 517 15.12 -14.27 -27.93
C SER A 517 14.95 -12.78 -27.66
N ARG A 518 13.99 -12.34 -26.84
CA ARG A 518 13.77 -10.93 -26.49
C ARG A 518 14.19 -10.58 -25.06
N ARG A 519 14.66 -11.57 -24.28
CA ARG A 519 15.10 -11.35 -22.89
C ARG A 519 16.29 -10.41 -22.79
N TYR A 520 17.13 -10.30 -23.82
CA TYR A 520 18.24 -9.34 -23.85
C TYR A 520 17.77 -7.88 -23.77
N LYS A 521 16.63 -7.52 -24.37
CA LYS A 521 16.03 -6.18 -24.22
C LYS A 521 15.52 -5.91 -22.81
N VAL A 522 15.23 -6.98 -22.08
CA VAL A 522 14.90 -6.98 -20.64
C VAL A 522 16.17 -7.17 -19.81
N LEU A 523 17.36 -7.00 -20.38
CA LEU A 523 18.61 -6.82 -19.65
C LEU A 523 19.19 -5.42 -19.94
N GLU A 524 18.83 -4.80 -21.07
CA GLU A 524 19.19 -3.42 -21.46
C GLU A 524 18.53 -2.31 -20.61
N GLY A 525 17.61 -2.65 -19.70
CA GLY A 525 16.87 -1.68 -18.88
C GLY A 525 17.16 -1.86 -17.38
N PRO A 526 16.46 -1.13 -16.49
CA PRO A 526 16.50 -1.41 -15.05
C PRO A 526 15.72 -2.69 -14.75
N HIS A 527 16.41 -3.71 -14.25
CA HIS A 527 15.84 -5.04 -13.97
C HIS A 527 16.25 -5.54 -12.59
N ALA A 528 15.45 -6.43 -12.03
CA ALA A 528 15.73 -7.00 -10.72
C ALA A 528 16.95 -7.94 -10.78
N SER A 529 17.80 -7.91 -9.75
CA SER A 529 19.03 -8.74 -9.65
C SER A 529 18.82 -10.24 -9.89
N PHE A 530 17.64 -10.78 -9.53
CA PHE A 530 17.33 -12.19 -9.73
C PHE A 530 17.29 -12.62 -11.21
N VAL A 531 17.12 -11.66 -12.14
CA VAL A 531 17.10 -11.94 -13.59
C VAL A 531 18.49 -12.29 -14.11
N GLU A 532 19.55 -11.79 -13.47
CA GLU A 532 20.95 -12.05 -13.85
C GLU A 532 21.55 -13.23 -13.08
N SER A 533 21.13 -13.45 -11.84
CA SER A 533 21.75 -14.43 -10.95
C SER A 533 21.17 -15.85 -11.06
N VAL A 534 19.88 -15.98 -11.41
CA VAL A 534 19.18 -17.27 -11.41
C VAL A 534 18.92 -17.78 -12.84
N PRO A 535 19.18 -19.08 -13.15
CA PRO A 535 18.83 -19.65 -14.44
C PRO A 535 17.33 -19.52 -14.76
N PRO A 536 16.95 -19.15 -16.01
CA PRO A 536 15.56 -18.85 -16.37
C PRO A 536 14.62 -20.05 -16.23
N LYS A 537 15.13 -21.28 -16.35
CA LYS A 537 14.37 -22.51 -16.12
C LYS A 537 13.91 -22.64 -14.67
N THR A 538 14.78 -22.29 -13.73
CA THR A 538 14.48 -22.34 -12.29
C THR A 538 13.44 -21.28 -11.93
N ILE A 539 13.58 -20.07 -12.49
CA ILE A 539 12.58 -18.98 -12.34
C ILE A 539 11.21 -19.45 -12.85
N ALA A 540 11.16 -20.07 -14.03
CA ALA A 540 9.91 -20.57 -14.62
C ALA A 540 9.24 -21.65 -13.75
N ILE A 541 9.99 -22.66 -13.29
CA ILE A 541 9.46 -23.73 -12.43
C ILE A 541 8.93 -23.16 -11.11
N PHE A 542 9.68 -22.24 -10.49
CA PHE A 542 9.27 -21.57 -9.27
C PHE A 542 7.98 -20.76 -9.46
N THR A 543 7.88 -20.02 -10.56
CA THR A 543 6.71 -19.20 -10.89
C THR A 543 5.48 -20.06 -11.20
N ILE A 544 5.65 -21.20 -11.87
CA ILE A 544 4.57 -22.16 -12.09
C ILE A 544 4.08 -22.73 -10.77
N PHE A 545 4.97 -23.08 -9.85
CA PHE A 545 4.59 -23.53 -8.51
C PHE A 545 3.77 -22.47 -7.77
N GLN A 546 4.24 -21.21 -7.78
CA GLN A 546 3.51 -20.07 -7.20
C GLN A 546 2.13 -19.88 -7.86
N LEU A 547 2.03 -19.99 -9.19
CA LEU A 547 0.78 -19.86 -9.93
C LEU A 547 -0.23 -20.97 -9.58
N VAL A 548 0.23 -22.22 -9.52
CA VAL A 548 -0.62 -23.36 -9.11
C VAL A 548 -1.14 -23.13 -7.68
N TYR A 549 -0.29 -22.67 -6.77
CA TYR A 549 -0.70 -22.35 -5.41
C TYR A 549 -1.74 -21.22 -5.37
N LEU A 550 -1.51 -20.15 -6.13
CA LEU A 550 -2.46 -19.04 -6.25
C LEU A 550 -3.82 -19.51 -6.74
N LEU A 551 -3.87 -20.38 -7.76
CA LEU A 551 -5.11 -20.94 -8.29
C LEU A 551 -5.83 -21.82 -7.27
N ILE A 552 -5.11 -22.57 -6.44
CA ILE A 552 -5.70 -23.34 -5.34
C ILE A 552 -6.33 -22.38 -4.32
N CYS A 553 -5.61 -21.34 -3.89
CA CYS A 553 -6.14 -20.33 -2.98
C CYS A 553 -7.36 -19.63 -3.57
N PHE A 554 -7.32 -19.25 -4.84
CA PHE A 554 -8.45 -18.64 -5.55
C PHE A 554 -9.65 -19.60 -5.67
N GLY A 555 -9.43 -20.89 -5.92
CA GLY A 555 -10.51 -21.87 -5.93
C GLY A 555 -11.18 -22.04 -4.56
N ILE A 556 -10.41 -21.92 -3.47
CA ILE A 556 -10.92 -21.99 -2.10
C ILE A 556 -11.86 -20.82 -1.78
N THR A 557 -11.60 -19.61 -2.32
CA THR A 557 -12.45 -18.44 -2.04
C THR A 557 -13.85 -18.55 -2.62
N TRP A 558 -14.06 -19.39 -3.65
CA TRP A 558 -15.37 -19.58 -4.27
C TRP A 558 -16.32 -20.46 -3.43
N ILE A 559 -15.76 -21.26 -2.51
CA ILE A 559 -16.55 -22.20 -1.71
C ILE A 559 -17.06 -21.46 -0.45
N PRO A 560 -18.37 -21.37 -0.18
CA PRO A 560 -18.91 -20.57 0.92
C PRO A 560 -18.38 -20.94 2.31
N ILE A 561 -18.07 -22.21 2.55
CA ILE A 561 -17.53 -22.70 3.83
C ILE A 561 -16.01 -22.52 3.90
N ALA A 562 -15.31 -22.70 2.77
CA ALA A 562 -13.86 -22.62 2.71
C ALA A 562 -13.35 -21.18 2.51
N GLY A 563 -14.17 -20.29 1.96
CA GLY A 563 -13.91 -18.85 1.85
C GLY A 563 -13.81 -18.18 3.21
N ILE A 564 -14.47 -18.72 4.23
CA ILE A 564 -14.25 -18.29 5.62
C ILE A 564 -12.81 -18.65 6.06
N LEU A 565 -12.28 -19.80 5.60
CA LEU A 565 -10.91 -20.28 5.89
C LEU A 565 -9.82 -19.64 5.02
N PHE A 566 -10.11 -18.62 4.20
CA PHE A 566 -9.15 -18.09 3.24
C PHE A 566 -7.76 -17.66 3.81
N PRO A 567 -7.58 -17.26 5.10
CA PRO A 567 -6.26 -16.95 5.66
C PRO A 567 -5.43 -18.20 5.96
N MET A 568 -6.07 -19.36 6.19
CA MET A 568 -5.38 -20.62 6.56
C MET A 568 -4.42 -21.13 5.48
N PRO A 569 -4.77 -21.10 4.17
CA PRO A 569 -3.81 -21.36 3.11
C PRO A 569 -2.52 -20.53 3.25
N PHE A 570 -2.57 -19.26 3.62
CA PHE A 570 -1.33 -18.47 3.74
C PHE A 570 -0.43 -18.93 4.89
N PHE A 571 -1.00 -19.37 6.01
CA PHE A 571 -0.22 -20.03 7.07
C PHE A 571 0.36 -21.37 6.62
N LEU A 572 -0.39 -22.16 5.84
CA LEU A 572 0.10 -23.41 5.26
C LEU A 572 1.26 -23.16 4.30
N MET A 573 1.23 -22.06 3.55
CA MET A 573 2.32 -21.68 2.64
C MET A 573 3.63 -21.43 3.37
N ILE A 574 3.60 -20.86 4.58
CA ILE A 574 4.81 -20.70 5.40
C ILE A 574 5.41 -22.08 5.74
N LEU A 575 4.58 -23.07 6.07
CA LEU A 575 5.02 -24.44 6.34
C LEU A 575 5.57 -25.11 5.08
N ILE A 576 4.89 -24.95 3.95
CA ILE A 576 5.35 -25.45 2.65
C ILE A 576 6.70 -24.83 2.29
N ARG A 577 6.89 -23.54 2.54
CA ARG A 577 8.16 -22.84 2.32
C ARG A 577 9.27 -23.30 3.25
N GLN A 578 8.95 -23.64 4.50
CA GLN A 578 9.95 -24.11 5.45
C GLN A 578 10.40 -25.56 5.20
N TYR A 579 9.50 -26.45 4.76
CA TYR A 579 9.77 -27.89 4.68
C TYR A 579 9.83 -28.46 3.27
N LEU A 580 9.13 -27.88 2.30
CA LEU A 580 8.99 -28.41 0.94
C LEU A 580 9.94 -27.72 -0.03
N LEU A 581 9.94 -26.39 -0.06
CA LEU A 581 10.76 -25.60 -1.00
C LEU A 581 12.28 -25.87 -0.90
N PRO A 582 12.90 -25.99 0.29
CA PRO A 582 14.33 -26.31 0.41
C PRO A 582 14.70 -27.73 -0.02
N LYS A 583 13.73 -28.63 -0.23
CA LYS A 583 13.98 -29.98 -0.76
C LYS A 583 14.03 -30.01 -2.29
N PHE A 584 13.40 -29.03 -2.95
CA PHE A 584 13.29 -28.98 -4.41
C PHE A 584 14.26 -28.00 -5.07
N PHE A 585 14.72 -26.98 -4.34
CA PHE A 585 15.59 -25.93 -4.87
C PHE A 585 16.86 -25.78 -4.03
N ASP A 586 17.97 -25.45 -4.69
CA ASP A 586 19.20 -25.10 -3.99
C ASP A 586 18.97 -23.90 -3.06
N PRO A 587 19.47 -23.95 -1.80
CA PRO A 587 19.18 -22.94 -0.79
C PRO A 587 19.73 -21.56 -1.17
N ILE A 588 20.74 -21.48 -2.04
CA ILE A 588 21.32 -20.22 -2.53
C ILE A 588 20.37 -19.57 -3.55
N LEU A 589 19.90 -20.33 -4.54
CA LEU A 589 18.96 -19.86 -5.56
C LEU A 589 17.60 -19.50 -4.94
N LEU A 590 17.13 -20.30 -3.99
CA LEU A 590 15.91 -20.00 -3.24
C LEU A 590 16.05 -18.73 -2.40
N ARG A 591 17.24 -18.49 -1.82
CA ARG A 591 17.51 -17.28 -1.06
C ARG A 591 17.51 -16.04 -1.94
N GLU A 592 17.97 -16.09 -3.18
CA GLU A 592 17.88 -14.94 -4.10
C GLU A 592 16.44 -14.71 -4.59
N LEU A 593 15.67 -15.77 -4.85
CA LEU A 593 14.26 -15.67 -5.25
C LEU A 593 13.31 -15.25 -4.11
N ASP A 594 13.74 -15.41 -2.85
CA ASP A 594 12.97 -15.13 -1.64
C ASP A 594 13.71 -14.14 -0.70
N ALA A 595 14.77 -13.48 -1.19
CA ALA A 595 15.52 -12.49 -0.42
C ALA A 595 14.62 -11.29 -0.13
N ALA A 596 14.68 -10.83 1.12
CA ALA A 596 13.98 -9.62 1.54
C ALA A 596 14.67 -8.33 1.07
N GLU A 597 15.89 -8.41 0.53
CA GLU A 597 16.64 -7.25 0.03
C GLU A 597 16.48 -7.17 -1.50
N TYR A 598 15.85 -6.08 -1.98
CA TYR A 598 15.87 -5.71 -3.39
C TYR A 598 17.24 -5.11 -3.73
N GLU A 599 17.97 -5.75 -4.61
CA GLU A 599 19.00 -5.09 -5.41
C GLU A 599 18.47 -5.01 -6.84
N GLU A 600 18.11 -3.81 -7.31
CA GLU A 600 17.96 -3.56 -8.74
C GLU A 600 19.35 -3.25 -9.31
N LEU A 601 19.73 -3.91 -10.40
CA LEU A 601 20.98 -3.65 -11.10
C LEU A 601 20.67 -2.85 -12.37
N ASP A 602 21.45 -1.79 -12.64
CA ASP A 602 21.37 -1.05 -13.91
C ASP A 602 21.90 -1.97 -15.03
N GLY A 603 21.11 -2.17 -16.08
CA GLY A 603 21.53 -2.91 -17.27
C GLY A 603 22.77 -2.31 -17.92
N VAL A 604 23.68 -3.15 -18.40
CA VAL A 604 24.92 -2.72 -19.07
C VAL A 604 24.57 -2.06 -20.41
N PRO A 605 24.85 -0.76 -20.63
CA PRO A 605 24.84 -0.19 -21.96
C PRO A 605 26.02 -0.78 -22.72
N HIS A 606 25.79 -1.33 -23.91
CA HIS A 606 26.90 -1.55 -24.83
C HIS A 606 27.35 -0.16 -25.32
N GLU A 607 28.57 0.25 -24.99
CA GLU A 607 29.20 1.43 -25.58
C GLU A 607 29.23 1.25 -27.11
N HIS A 608 28.27 1.86 -27.79
CA HIS A 608 28.45 2.21 -29.18
C HIS A 608 29.21 3.54 -29.20
N THR A 609 30.52 3.43 -29.42
CA THR A 609 31.39 4.54 -29.82
C THR A 609 30.85 5.12 -31.12
N LEU A 610 30.15 6.25 -31.06
CA LEU A 610 29.91 7.13 -32.20
C LEU A 610 30.05 8.57 -31.73
N GLU A 611 30.89 9.29 -32.46
CA GLU A 611 31.47 10.60 -32.19
C GLU A 611 30.40 11.69 -32.09
N ASP A 612 30.47 12.51 -31.03
CA ASP A 612 29.67 13.72 -30.85
C ASP A 612 30.24 14.88 -31.69
N GLU A 613 29.46 15.38 -32.66
CA GLU A 613 29.64 16.73 -33.20
C GLU A 613 28.76 17.75 -32.46
N VAL A 614 29.47 18.68 -31.83
CA VAL A 614 29.10 19.99 -31.26
C VAL A 614 27.79 20.62 -31.75
N SER A 615 26.93 21.05 -30.81
CA SER A 615 26.23 22.34 -30.90
C SER A 615 25.88 22.91 -29.52
N GLU A 616 26.50 24.04 -29.17
CA GLU A 616 26.07 24.93 -28.07
C GLU A 616 24.71 25.58 -28.39
N VAL A 617 23.93 25.88 -27.33
CA VAL A 617 23.40 27.23 -26.98
C VAL A 617 22.16 27.10 -26.06
N GLY A 618 22.28 27.65 -24.84
CA GLY A 618 21.34 28.66 -24.37
C GLY A 618 20.18 28.29 -23.43
N SER A 619 20.27 28.84 -22.21
CA SER A 619 19.20 29.27 -21.30
C SER A 619 18.67 28.26 -20.25
N CYS A 620 19.09 28.52 -19.01
CA CYS A 620 18.55 27.97 -17.78
C CYS A 620 17.07 28.32 -17.62
N ILE A 621 16.21 27.32 -17.74
CA ILE A 621 14.85 27.35 -17.17
C ILE A 621 14.85 26.41 -15.98
N SER A 622 14.46 26.94 -14.82
CA SER A 622 14.24 26.18 -13.59
C SER A 622 13.29 25.00 -13.85
N ARG A 623 13.85 23.80 -13.99
CA ARG A 623 13.09 22.54 -14.07
C ARG A 623 12.32 22.32 -12.76
N PRO A 624 11.00 22.06 -12.79
CA PRO A 624 10.21 21.88 -11.58
C PRO A 624 10.56 20.59 -10.82
N ASP A 625 10.49 20.65 -9.49
CA ASP A 625 10.83 19.62 -8.49
C ASP A 625 10.17 18.22 -8.68
N ALA A 626 9.34 18.06 -9.70
CA ALA A 626 8.54 16.87 -10.01
C ALA A 626 9.01 16.08 -11.24
N GLU A 627 9.94 16.58 -12.05
CA GLU A 627 10.63 15.77 -13.08
C GLU A 627 11.64 14.82 -12.43
N ILE A 628 12.15 15.20 -11.25
CA ILE A 628 13.16 14.49 -10.46
C ILE A 628 12.60 13.18 -9.83
N LEU A 629 11.28 13.12 -9.61
CA LEU A 629 10.63 11.97 -8.98
C LEU A 629 10.61 10.72 -9.88
N ASP A 630 10.59 10.90 -11.20
CA ASP A 630 10.57 9.81 -12.20
C ASP A 630 11.97 9.29 -12.54
N GLU A 631 13.02 10.07 -12.30
CA GLU A 631 14.41 9.61 -12.52
C GLU A 631 14.89 8.72 -11.37
N LEU A 632 14.37 9.01 -10.16
CA LEU A 632 14.69 8.36 -8.88
C LEU A 632 13.70 7.27 -8.48
N THR A 633 12.59 7.14 -9.22
CA THR A 633 11.67 6.02 -9.05
C THR A 633 11.51 5.26 -10.35
N THR A 634 11.57 3.94 -10.30
CA THR A 634 11.31 3.12 -11.49
C THR A 634 9.91 3.39 -12.02
N ASN A 635 9.58 2.97 -13.25
CA ASN A 635 8.20 2.97 -13.79
C ASN A 635 7.16 2.28 -12.86
N ARG A 636 7.64 1.61 -11.81
CA ARG A 636 6.92 0.83 -10.80
C ARG A 636 6.70 1.60 -9.50
N GLY A 637 7.35 2.75 -9.32
CA GLY A 637 7.21 3.55 -8.12
C GLY A 637 7.96 2.97 -6.90
N GLU A 638 9.19 2.53 -7.09
CA GLU A 638 10.09 2.18 -5.98
C GLU A 638 11.32 3.09 -6.04
N LEU A 639 11.99 3.35 -4.90
CA LEU A 639 13.16 4.22 -4.85
C LEU A 639 14.39 3.47 -5.37
N LYS A 640 14.99 3.94 -6.49
CA LYS A 640 16.21 3.34 -7.04
C LYS A 640 17.35 3.38 -6.01
N HIS A 641 17.86 2.22 -5.62
CA HIS A 641 19.07 2.10 -4.81
C HIS A 641 20.27 1.89 -5.75
N ARG A 642 21.08 2.94 -5.98
CA ARG A 642 22.36 2.83 -6.69
C ARG A 642 23.48 2.59 -5.68
N THR A 643 23.65 1.33 -5.27
CA THR A 643 24.84 0.92 -4.52
C THR A 643 25.79 0.21 -5.47
N SER A 644 26.86 0.90 -5.89
CA SER A 644 27.90 0.35 -6.78
C SER A 644 28.88 -0.61 -6.09
N SER A 645 28.64 -1.01 -4.83
CA SER A 645 29.67 -1.62 -3.98
C SER A 645 29.67 -3.15 -3.91
N LEU A 646 29.19 -3.87 -4.94
CA LEU A 646 29.30 -5.34 -4.98
C LEU A 646 29.80 -5.90 -6.33
N ARG A 647 30.25 -5.01 -7.24
CA ARG A 647 30.80 -5.43 -8.54
C ARG A 647 32.20 -6.06 -8.42
N GLU A 648 32.91 -5.87 -7.31
CA GLU A 648 34.29 -6.36 -7.15
C GLU A 648 34.43 -7.79 -6.58
N GLU A 649 33.36 -8.43 -6.07
CA GLU A 649 33.48 -9.75 -5.41
C GLU A 649 32.80 -10.93 -6.13
N ARG A 650 32.12 -10.74 -7.27
CA ARG A 650 31.52 -11.87 -8.02
C ARG A 650 32.32 -12.18 -9.29
N PRO A 651 33.05 -13.31 -9.37
CA PRO A 651 33.63 -13.74 -10.63
C PRO A 651 32.49 -14.07 -11.61
N VAL A 652 32.43 -13.32 -12.71
CA VAL A 652 31.54 -13.58 -13.83
C VAL A 652 31.89 -14.96 -14.40
N GLN A 653 31.09 -15.99 -14.08
CA GLN A 653 31.16 -17.26 -14.79
C GLN A 653 30.39 -17.13 -16.11
N VAL A 654 31.09 -16.69 -17.16
CA VAL A 654 30.64 -16.93 -18.53
C VAL A 654 30.88 -18.41 -18.83
N PRO A 655 29.85 -19.21 -19.23
CA PRO A 655 30.11 -20.55 -19.72
C PRO A 655 30.76 -20.44 -21.10
N SER A 656 32.07 -20.68 -21.16
CA SER A 656 32.77 -20.99 -22.41
C SER A 656 32.25 -22.33 -22.92
N ASN A 657 31.49 -22.35 -24.01
CA ASN A 657 31.41 -23.49 -24.94
C ASN A 657 30.51 -23.17 -26.14
N ALA A 658 31.13 -23.05 -27.31
CA ALA A 658 30.66 -23.34 -28.68
C ALA A 658 31.28 -22.31 -29.65
N VAL A 659 31.99 -22.58 -30.74
CA VAL A 659 32.37 -23.77 -31.51
C VAL A 659 33.53 -23.28 -32.40
N GLN A 660 34.65 -24.01 -32.46
CA GLN A 660 35.63 -23.89 -33.56
C GLN A 660 35.07 -24.59 -34.81
N PRO A 661 35.14 -24.01 -36.02
CA PRO A 661 35.11 -24.80 -37.24
C PRO A 661 36.54 -25.24 -37.59
N SER A 662 36.71 -26.55 -37.73
CA SER A 662 37.85 -27.21 -38.33
C SER A 662 38.02 -26.80 -39.80
N LEU A 663 39.27 -26.51 -40.18
CA LEU A 663 39.83 -26.84 -41.49
C LEU A 663 41.00 -27.80 -41.26
#